data_AF-A0AAJ7QLV6-F1
#
_entry.id   AF-A0AAJ7QLV6-F1
#
_cell.length_a   1.000
_cell.length_b   1.000
_cell.length_c   1.000
_cell.angle_alpha   90.00
_cell.angle_beta   90.00
_cell.angle_gamma   90.00
#
_symmetry.space_group_name_H-M   'P 1'
#
loop_
_entity.id
_entity.type
_entity.pdbx_description
1 polymer ?
#
loop_
_entity_poly.entity_id
_entity_poly.type
_entity_poly.pdbx_seq_one_letter_code
_entity_poly.pdbx_strand_id
1 'polypeptide(L)'
;MVQLVGSLRKELADSLSTCKVLVVGAGGIGCELLKNLVLTGFKNIEVIDLDTIDVSNLNRQFLFQKKHVGKSKAQVAKESALQFCPSANITAYHDSIMNPDYNVEFFRKFMLVMNALDNRAARNHVNRMCLAADIPLIESGTAGYLGQVTVIKKGMTECYECQPKPTQKTFPGCTIRNTPSEPIHCIVWAKYLFNQLFGEEDADQEVSPDTADPEAAWNPEETAARATASEKDGDIKRISTKEWARSTGYDPVKLFNKLFKDDIMYLLTMDKLWKKRKAPTPLDWQQLENSMCPQEETPVSGLKDQQVLGVWGYCQLFQHSVETLRSQLQEKGEGAELAWDKDDPPAMDFVTAAANLRMHIFSMNMKSRFDVKSMAGNIIPAIATTNAVIAGLIVLEGLKILSGELESCRTIFLNKCPNLRKKLLVPCILDPPSANCYVCASKPEVTVKLNVHKTMVLSLQDRILKERFGMVAPDVQIEDGKGTILISSEEGETEANNSKFLADFGIRNGSRLQADDFLQDYTLLINVLHTEELERDVEFEVVGEAPDKAPPPQNNQEEVNSITNGNKDSAQPSTSYKAPAADDDIMIVDSDEEGGVSSSSAAAVSSGTKRKHSDTETGETSTKRPRTEQSSAAAALTDNDDDDDIIALD
;
A
#
# COMPACT_ATOMS: atom_id res chain seq x y z
N MET A 1 -18.99 37.44 -21.99
CA MET A 1 -19.65 36.86 -20.79
C MET A 1 -20.17 35.49 -21.16
N VAL A 2 -19.52 34.41 -20.73
CA VAL A 2 -20.06 33.06 -20.90
C VAL A 2 -20.92 32.77 -19.68
N GLN A 3 -22.18 33.18 -19.71
CA GLN A 3 -23.18 32.66 -18.79
C GLN A 3 -23.70 31.35 -19.39
N LEU A 4 -23.23 30.22 -18.88
CA LEU A 4 -24.01 28.99 -18.92
C LEU A 4 -25.10 29.09 -17.84
N VAL A 5 -26.06 29.99 -18.07
CA VAL A 5 -27.35 29.97 -17.37
C VAL A 5 -28.41 29.58 -18.41
N GLY A 6 -28.50 28.27 -18.60
CA GLY A 6 -29.46 27.56 -19.46
C GLY A 6 -28.92 26.14 -19.63
N SER A 7 -29.38 25.12 -18.89
CA SER A 7 -30.76 24.69 -18.63
C SER A 7 -30.95 24.03 -17.24
N LEU A 8 -30.32 24.56 -16.18
CA LEU A 8 -30.65 24.16 -14.81
C LEU A 8 -32.00 24.76 -14.40
N ARG A 9 -32.79 24.03 -13.59
CA ARG A 9 -34.01 24.57 -12.98
C ARG A 9 -33.64 25.83 -12.19
N LYS A 10 -34.47 26.87 -12.24
CA LYS A 10 -34.19 28.16 -11.60
C LYS A 10 -33.81 28.01 -10.12
N GLU A 11 -34.55 27.19 -9.38
CA GLU A 11 -34.30 26.92 -7.96
C GLU A 11 -32.89 26.38 -7.71
N LEU A 12 -32.43 25.45 -8.55
CA LEU A 12 -31.07 24.90 -8.47
C LEU A 12 -30.03 25.95 -8.86
N ALA A 13 -30.27 26.72 -9.92
CA ALA A 13 -29.35 27.78 -10.33
C ALA A 13 -29.20 28.86 -9.24
N ASP A 14 -30.30 29.21 -8.56
CA ASP A 14 -30.30 30.16 -7.45
C ASP A 14 -29.54 29.57 -6.24
N SER A 15 -29.72 28.27 -5.94
CA SER A 15 -29.04 27.59 -4.82
C SER A 15 -27.52 27.50 -5.02
N LEU A 16 -27.04 27.35 -6.25
CA LEU A 16 -25.59 27.35 -6.55
C LEU A 16 -24.88 28.65 -6.13
N SER A 17 -25.59 29.78 -6.11
CA SER A 17 -25.02 31.08 -5.77
C SER A 17 -24.79 31.28 -4.27
N THR A 18 -25.58 30.59 -3.44
CA THR A 18 -25.51 30.66 -1.97
C THR A 18 -24.85 29.43 -1.35
N CYS A 19 -24.85 28.31 -2.06
CA CYS A 19 -24.22 27.07 -1.65
C CYS A 19 -22.72 27.28 -1.40
N LYS A 20 -22.27 26.77 -0.25
CA LYS A 20 -20.86 26.71 0.14
C LYS A 20 -20.39 25.27 0.05
N VAL A 21 -19.31 25.03 -0.68
CA VAL A 21 -18.76 23.69 -0.92
C VAL A 21 -17.28 23.62 -0.55
N LEU A 22 -16.85 22.44 -0.11
CA LEU A 22 -15.45 22.14 0.19
C LEU A 22 -14.89 21.16 -0.84
N VAL A 23 -13.73 21.50 -1.40
CA VAL A 23 -12.92 20.63 -2.26
C VAL A 23 -11.66 20.26 -1.50
N VAL A 24 -11.51 18.97 -1.19
CA VAL A 24 -10.34 18.46 -0.46
C VAL A 24 -9.37 17.84 -1.47
N GLY A 25 -8.26 18.54 -1.74
CA GLY A 25 -7.26 18.21 -2.74
C GLY A 25 -7.36 19.11 -3.99
N ALA A 26 -6.22 19.65 -4.41
CA ALA A 26 -6.03 20.51 -5.57
C ALA A 26 -5.14 19.85 -6.65
N GLY A 27 -5.08 18.51 -6.65
CA GLY A 27 -4.36 17.70 -7.64
C GLY A 27 -5.07 17.58 -9.00
N GLY A 28 -4.97 16.41 -9.63
CA GLY A 28 -5.52 16.17 -10.98
C GLY A 28 -7.03 16.34 -11.06
N ILE A 29 -7.77 15.65 -10.20
CA ILE A 29 -9.23 15.80 -10.08
C ILE A 29 -9.57 17.20 -9.55
N GLY A 30 -8.86 17.68 -8.52
CA GLY A 30 -9.12 18.95 -7.86
C GLY A 30 -9.09 20.16 -8.81
N CYS A 31 -8.09 20.25 -9.68
CA CYS A 31 -8.01 21.30 -10.70
C CYS A 31 -9.22 21.28 -11.67
N GLU A 32 -9.55 20.10 -12.20
CA GLU A 32 -10.68 19.93 -13.12
C GLU A 32 -12.02 20.22 -12.43
N LEU A 33 -12.16 19.77 -11.19
CA LEU A 33 -13.33 19.98 -10.35
C LEU A 33 -13.53 21.47 -10.05
N LEU A 34 -12.48 22.19 -9.65
CA LEU A 34 -12.57 23.62 -9.38
C LEU A 34 -13.05 24.39 -10.61
N LYS A 35 -12.50 24.09 -11.80
CA LYS A 35 -13.00 24.65 -13.06
C LYS A 35 -14.47 24.32 -13.29
N ASN A 36 -14.85 23.05 -13.13
CA ASN A 36 -16.22 22.63 -13.39
C ASN A 36 -17.20 23.33 -12.44
N LEU A 37 -16.86 23.47 -11.16
CA LEU A 37 -17.68 24.17 -10.16
C LEU A 37 -17.89 25.64 -10.54
N VAL A 38 -16.82 26.40 -10.79
CA VAL A 38 -16.95 27.84 -11.10
C VAL A 38 -17.65 28.10 -12.44
N LEU A 39 -17.49 27.20 -13.42
CA LEU A 39 -18.18 27.30 -14.72
C LEU A 39 -19.65 26.84 -14.65
N THR A 40 -19.99 25.96 -13.70
CA THR A 40 -21.37 25.53 -13.45
C THR A 40 -22.16 26.59 -12.67
N GLY A 41 -21.47 27.50 -11.96
CA GLY A 41 -22.08 28.63 -11.26
C GLY A 41 -21.94 28.61 -9.74
N PHE A 42 -21.18 27.65 -9.18
CA PHE A 42 -20.84 27.67 -7.76
C PHE A 42 -20.01 28.91 -7.45
N LYS A 43 -20.46 29.70 -6.48
CA LYS A 43 -19.77 30.93 -6.09
C LYS A 43 -18.88 30.76 -4.86
N ASN A 44 -19.32 30.05 -3.83
CA ASN A 44 -18.59 29.97 -2.56
C ASN A 44 -17.89 28.62 -2.45
N ILE A 45 -16.58 28.60 -2.72
CA ILE A 45 -15.78 27.38 -2.79
C ILE A 45 -14.62 27.52 -1.82
N GLU A 46 -14.39 26.51 -1.00
CA GLU A 46 -13.16 26.39 -0.23
C GLU A 46 -12.34 25.22 -0.76
N VAL A 47 -11.05 25.44 -0.96
CA VAL A 47 -10.11 24.45 -1.50
C VAL A 47 -8.95 24.29 -0.54
N ILE A 48 -8.63 23.06 -0.16
CA ILE A 48 -7.52 22.74 0.73
C ILE A 48 -6.59 21.71 0.08
N ASP A 49 -5.29 21.94 0.18
CA ASP A 49 -4.25 21.00 -0.25
C ASP A 49 -2.97 21.30 0.54
N LEU A 50 -2.25 20.26 0.97
CA LEU A 50 -1.04 20.38 1.79
C LEU A 50 0.24 20.52 0.96
N ASP A 51 0.17 20.20 -0.34
CA ASP A 51 1.35 20.12 -1.19
C ASP A 51 1.67 21.42 -1.94
N THR A 52 2.92 21.48 -2.37
CA THR A 52 3.41 22.42 -3.38
C THR A 52 3.45 21.79 -4.78
N ILE A 53 3.52 22.62 -5.81
CA ILE A 53 3.48 22.21 -7.22
C ILE A 53 4.84 21.63 -7.64
N ASP A 54 4.82 20.42 -8.20
CA ASP A 54 5.99 19.78 -8.82
C ASP A 54 5.90 19.74 -10.36
N VAL A 55 7.04 19.59 -11.05
CA VAL A 55 7.09 19.49 -12.52
C VAL A 55 6.29 18.29 -13.04
N SER A 56 6.31 17.17 -12.33
CA SER A 56 5.56 15.95 -12.67
C SER A 56 4.04 16.14 -12.66
N ASN A 57 3.55 17.23 -12.04
CA ASN A 57 2.13 17.54 -11.94
C ASN A 57 1.56 18.16 -13.23
N LEU A 58 2.42 18.83 -14.01
CA LEU A 58 2.02 19.72 -15.11
C LEU A 58 1.36 19.00 -16.30
N ASN A 59 1.48 17.67 -16.41
CA ASN A 59 0.84 16.90 -17.47
C ASN A 59 -0.68 16.72 -17.28
N ARG A 60 -1.20 16.96 -16.06
CA ARG A 60 -2.60 16.64 -15.70
C ARG A 60 -3.26 17.61 -14.73
N GLN A 61 -2.52 18.57 -14.18
CA GLN A 61 -3.02 19.60 -13.27
C GLN A 61 -2.99 20.96 -13.98
N PHE A 62 -3.96 21.17 -14.88
CA PHE A 62 -3.89 22.19 -15.92
C PHE A 62 -3.91 23.65 -15.40
N LEU A 63 -4.31 23.89 -14.15
CA LEU A 63 -4.21 25.21 -13.51
C LEU A 63 -2.75 25.61 -13.23
N PHE A 64 -1.82 24.65 -13.28
CA PHE A 64 -0.42 24.87 -12.92
C PHE A 64 0.46 25.03 -14.17
N GLN A 65 1.46 25.89 -14.06
CA GLN A 65 2.42 26.19 -15.12
C GLN A 65 3.84 26.06 -14.55
N LYS A 66 4.85 25.93 -15.41
CA LYS A 66 6.24 25.78 -14.98
C LYS A 66 6.73 26.89 -14.05
N LYS A 67 6.20 28.12 -14.20
CA LYS A 67 6.51 29.27 -13.32
C LYS A 67 5.92 29.17 -11.90
N HIS A 68 5.04 28.19 -11.65
CA HIS A 68 4.38 27.97 -10.37
C HIS A 68 5.04 26.87 -9.53
N VAL A 69 6.05 26.16 -10.05
CA VAL A 69 6.75 25.09 -9.33
C VAL A 69 7.29 25.61 -7.99
N GLY A 70 7.08 24.84 -6.93
CA GLY A 70 7.42 25.17 -5.55
C GLY A 70 6.40 26.06 -4.81
N LYS A 71 5.33 26.52 -5.47
CA LYS A 71 4.24 27.26 -4.81
C LYS A 71 3.12 26.32 -4.36
N SER A 72 2.31 26.76 -3.39
CA SER A 72 1.13 26.02 -2.92
C SER A 72 0.16 25.69 -4.06
N LYS A 73 -0.29 24.43 -4.13
CA LYS A 73 -1.31 23.99 -5.10
C LYS A 73 -2.63 24.72 -4.90
N ALA A 74 -3.15 24.78 -3.67
CA ALA A 74 -4.44 25.41 -3.37
C ALA A 74 -4.46 26.90 -3.75
N GLN A 75 -3.40 27.64 -3.41
CA GLN A 75 -3.32 29.07 -3.67
C GLN A 75 -3.23 29.38 -5.17
N VAL A 76 -2.38 28.66 -5.92
CA VAL A 76 -2.26 28.86 -7.37
C VAL A 76 -3.53 28.41 -8.09
N ALA A 77 -4.19 27.34 -7.63
CA ALA A 77 -5.46 26.89 -8.20
C ALA A 77 -6.54 27.98 -8.11
N LYS A 78 -6.65 28.63 -6.95
CA LYS A 78 -7.49 29.81 -6.75
C LYS A 78 -7.14 30.94 -7.72
N GLU A 79 -5.87 31.34 -7.77
CA GLU A 79 -5.41 32.44 -8.63
C GLU A 79 -5.72 32.19 -10.11
N SER A 80 -5.48 30.96 -10.58
CA SER A 80 -5.78 30.56 -11.96
C SER A 80 -7.28 30.50 -12.24
N ALA A 81 -8.09 29.99 -11.32
CA ALA A 81 -9.55 29.96 -11.46
C ALA A 81 -10.15 31.37 -11.57
N LEU A 82 -9.66 32.31 -10.76
CA LEU A 82 -10.11 33.71 -10.77
C LEU A 82 -9.76 34.46 -12.06
N GLN A 83 -8.80 33.98 -12.87
CA GLN A 83 -8.49 34.60 -14.17
C GLN A 83 -9.63 34.40 -15.18
N PHE A 84 -10.30 33.23 -15.16
CA PHE A 84 -11.40 32.94 -16.09
C PHE A 84 -12.79 33.03 -15.46
N CYS A 85 -12.91 32.99 -14.13
CA CYS A 85 -14.14 33.29 -13.41
C CYS A 85 -13.89 34.26 -12.23
N PRO A 86 -13.73 35.57 -12.48
CA PRO A 86 -13.43 36.56 -11.43
C PRO A 86 -14.54 36.76 -10.41
N SER A 87 -15.77 36.32 -10.71
CA SER A 87 -16.94 36.44 -9.82
C SER A 87 -17.03 35.34 -8.76
N ALA A 88 -16.16 34.33 -8.81
CA ALA A 88 -16.11 33.27 -7.81
C ALA A 88 -15.48 33.77 -6.50
N ASN A 89 -15.98 33.30 -5.37
CA ASN A 89 -15.44 33.51 -4.04
C ASN A 89 -14.73 32.23 -3.58
N ILE A 90 -13.41 32.20 -3.74
CA ILE A 90 -12.58 31.03 -3.44
C ILE A 90 -11.69 31.31 -2.23
N THR A 91 -11.81 30.50 -1.17
CA THR A 91 -10.85 30.46 -0.06
C THR A 91 -9.89 29.29 -0.30
N ALA A 92 -8.59 29.54 -0.17
CA ALA A 92 -7.56 28.53 -0.38
C ALA A 92 -6.77 28.30 0.92
N TYR A 93 -6.60 27.05 1.31
CA TYR A 93 -5.84 26.62 2.47
C TYR A 93 -4.66 25.78 2.00
N HIS A 94 -3.44 26.21 2.36
CA HIS A 94 -2.23 25.42 2.15
C HIS A 94 -1.91 24.66 3.44
N ASP A 95 -2.63 23.57 3.65
CA ASP A 95 -2.64 22.85 4.91
C ASP A 95 -3.18 21.43 4.74
N SER A 96 -2.92 20.56 5.72
CA SER A 96 -3.52 19.24 5.80
C SER A 96 -4.94 19.35 6.33
N ILE A 97 -5.90 18.67 5.69
CA ILE A 97 -7.29 18.57 6.21
C ILE A 97 -7.36 17.86 7.56
N MET A 98 -6.31 17.12 7.94
CA MET A 98 -6.22 16.43 9.23
C MET A 98 -5.77 17.35 10.38
N ASN A 99 -5.44 18.62 10.09
CA ASN A 99 -5.15 19.60 11.14
C ASN A 99 -6.40 19.82 12.02
N PRO A 100 -6.28 19.80 13.37
CA PRO A 100 -7.38 19.99 14.30
C PRO A 100 -8.24 21.26 14.09
N ASP A 101 -7.70 22.29 13.43
CA ASP A 101 -8.45 23.50 13.06
C ASP A 101 -9.66 23.20 12.17
N TYR A 102 -9.62 22.10 11.40
CA TYR A 102 -10.70 21.66 10.51
C TYR A 102 -11.66 20.67 11.19
N ASN A 103 -12.09 20.98 12.41
CA ASN A 103 -13.02 20.17 13.19
C ASN A 103 -14.45 20.09 12.62
N VAL A 104 -15.35 19.39 13.31
CA VAL A 104 -16.74 19.18 12.88
C VAL A 104 -17.47 20.51 12.60
N GLU A 105 -17.19 21.57 13.35
CA GLU A 105 -17.80 22.89 13.15
C GLU A 105 -17.30 23.58 11.88
N PHE A 106 -16.07 23.31 11.45
CA PHE A 106 -15.61 23.70 10.12
C PHE A 106 -16.42 23.00 9.03
N PHE A 107 -16.60 21.67 9.13
CA PHE A 107 -17.33 20.88 8.13
C PHE A 107 -18.82 21.24 8.03
N ARG A 108 -19.48 21.60 9.14
CA ARG A 108 -20.91 22.01 9.15
C ARG A 108 -21.22 23.25 8.32
N LYS A 109 -20.21 24.04 7.94
CA LYS A 109 -20.38 25.24 7.09
C LYS A 109 -20.73 24.91 5.65
N PHE A 110 -20.51 23.67 5.21
CA PHE A 110 -20.65 23.27 3.82
C PHE A 110 -21.94 22.50 3.57
N MET A 111 -22.53 22.68 2.40
CA MET A 111 -23.66 21.87 1.94
C MET A 111 -23.20 20.57 1.26
N LEU A 112 -21.96 20.54 0.78
CA LEU A 112 -21.37 19.43 0.04
C LEU A 112 -19.85 19.44 0.21
N VAL A 113 -19.29 18.27 0.48
CA VAL A 113 -17.84 18.03 0.48
C VAL A 113 -17.49 17.12 -0.70
N MET A 114 -16.38 17.40 -1.38
CA MET A 114 -15.91 16.63 -2.53
C MET A 114 -14.44 16.25 -2.34
N ASN A 115 -14.17 14.95 -2.30
CA ASN A 115 -12.81 14.41 -2.19
C ASN A 115 -12.15 14.34 -3.57
N ALA A 116 -10.94 14.89 -3.63
CA ALA A 116 -9.99 14.82 -4.73
C ALA A 116 -8.59 14.40 -4.23
N LEU A 117 -8.58 13.53 -3.21
CA LEU A 117 -7.42 13.03 -2.49
C LEU A 117 -6.77 11.82 -3.20
N ASP A 118 -5.56 11.47 -2.80
CA ASP A 118 -4.83 10.29 -3.27
C ASP A 118 -4.40 9.33 -2.15
N ASN A 119 -4.47 9.75 -0.88
CA ASN A 119 -4.10 8.92 0.27
C ASN A 119 -5.32 8.40 1.04
N ARG A 120 -5.19 7.22 1.64
CA ARG A 120 -6.28 6.54 2.37
C ARG A 120 -6.58 7.19 3.72
N ALA A 121 -5.55 7.61 4.46
CA ALA A 121 -5.70 8.19 5.80
C ALA A 121 -6.56 9.46 5.79
N ALA A 122 -6.27 10.41 4.89
CA ALA A 122 -7.07 11.63 4.76
C ALA A 122 -8.49 11.33 4.25
N ARG A 123 -8.69 10.32 3.39
CA ARG A 123 -10.03 9.89 2.97
C ARG A 123 -10.84 9.33 4.14
N ASN A 124 -10.24 8.48 4.98
CA ASN A 124 -10.86 7.97 6.20
C ASN A 124 -11.23 9.14 7.14
N HIS A 125 -10.31 10.08 7.35
CA HIS A 125 -10.55 11.26 8.17
C HIS A 125 -11.74 12.08 7.62
N VAL A 126 -11.72 12.49 6.35
CA VAL A 126 -12.81 13.27 5.74
C VAL A 126 -14.14 12.51 5.76
N ASN A 127 -14.13 11.19 5.53
CA ASN A 127 -15.30 10.33 5.67
C ASN A 127 -15.93 10.49 7.06
N ARG A 128 -15.13 10.36 8.12
CA ARG A 128 -15.59 10.51 9.51
C ARG A 128 -16.08 11.92 9.82
N MET A 129 -15.35 12.95 9.39
CA MET A 129 -15.77 14.34 9.57
C MET A 129 -17.11 14.64 8.89
N CYS A 130 -17.36 14.09 7.70
CA CYS A 130 -18.65 14.25 7.00
C CYS A 130 -19.78 13.48 7.68
N LEU A 131 -19.51 12.28 8.22
CA LEU A 131 -20.47 11.52 9.04
C LEU A 131 -20.80 12.25 10.36
N ALA A 132 -19.81 12.86 11.01
CA ALA A 132 -19.98 13.65 12.22
C ALA A 132 -20.79 14.93 11.97
N ALA A 133 -20.46 15.65 10.90
CA ALA A 133 -21.14 16.89 10.51
C ALA A 133 -22.48 16.66 9.79
N ASP A 134 -22.82 15.41 9.47
CA ASP A 134 -23.99 15.01 8.66
C ASP A 134 -24.07 15.69 7.27
N ILE A 135 -22.92 15.91 6.65
CA ILE A 135 -22.81 16.54 5.32
C ILE A 135 -22.60 15.46 4.24
N PRO A 136 -23.31 15.53 3.09
CA PRO A 136 -23.04 14.63 1.97
C PRO A 136 -21.59 14.78 1.47
N LEU A 137 -20.93 13.65 1.26
CA LEU A 137 -19.58 13.56 0.71
C LEU A 137 -19.64 12.88 -0.67
N ILE A 138 -18.99 13.49 -1.66
CA ILE A 138 -18.73 12.81 -2.94
C ILE A 138 -17.28 12.31 -2.91
N GLU A 139 -17.12 11.00 -2.98
CA GLU A 139 -15.81 10.34 -3.04
C GLU A 139 -15.46 10.00 -4.49
N SER A 140 -14.17 10.06 -4.82
CA SER A 140 -13.70 9.78 -6.16
C SER A 140 -12.26 9.25 -6.21
N GLY A 141 -11.95 8.55 -7.30
CA GLY A 141 -10.60 8.05 -7.55
C GLY A 141 -10.34 7.80 -9.03
N THR A 142 -9.06 7.86 -9.40
CA THR A 142 -8.59 7.56 -10.75
C THR A 142 -7.33 6.70 -10.71
N ALA A 143 -7.21 5.79 -11.67
CA ALA A 143 -6.03 4.98 -11.91
C ALA A 143 -5.91 4.65 -13.40
N GLY A 144 -4.98 5.30 -14.09
CA GLY A 144 -4.79 5.19 -15.54
C GLY A 144 -6.06 5.59 -16.30
N TYR A 145 -6.69 4.63 -16.97
CA TYR A 145 -7.95 4.79 -17.70
C TYR A 145 -9.20 4.49 -16.86
N LEU A 146 -9.03 4.03 -15.62
CA LEU A 146 -10.11 3.66 -14.73
C LEU A 146 -10.39 4.80 -13.74
N GLY A 147 -11.62 4.84 -13.25
CA GLY A 147 -11.97 5.71 -12.14
C GLY A 147 -13.40 5.47 -11.65
N GLN A 148 -13.76 6.12 -10.56
CA GLN A 148 -15.09 6.02 -9.99
C GLN A 148 -15.50 7.29 -9.25
N VAL A 149 -16.81 7.50 -9.16
CA VAL A 149 -17.46 8.50 -8.31
C VAL A 149 -18.54 7.80 -7.49
N THR A 150 -18.67 8.13 -6.21
CA THR A 150 -19.76 7.65 -5.35
C THR A 150 -20.19 8.73 -4.36
N VAL A 151 -21.39 8.56 -3.79
CA VAL A 151 -21.98 9.48 -2.81
C VAL A 151 -22.14 8.79 -1.47
N ILE A 152 -21.60 9.42 -0.43
CA ILE A 152 -21.66 8.99 0.96
C ILE A 152 -22.60 9.94 1.71
N LYS A 153 -23.64 9.39 2.34
CA LYS A 153 -24.56 10.13 3.21
C LYS A 153 -24.93 9.26 4.41
N LYS A 154 -24.67 9.80 5.62
CA LYS A 154 -24.93 9.15 6.91
C LYS A 154 -26.34 8.55 6.95
N GLY A 155 -26.42 7.29 7.38
CA GLY A 155 -27.68 6.57 7.56
C GLY A 155 -28.41 6.17 6.26
N MET A 156 -27.91 6.57 5.09
CA MET A 156 -28.56 6.28 3.80
C MET A 156 -27.69 5.39 2.91
N THR A 157 -26.37 5.62 2.86
CA THR A 157 -25.44 4.84 2.03
C THR A 157 -24.27 4.33 2.84
N GLU A 158 -23.57 3.33 2.30
CA GLU A 158 -22.30 2.88 2.86
C GLU A 158 -21.30 4.04 2.97
N CYS A 159 -20.55 4.07 4.07
CA CYS A 159 -19.44 5.01 4.22
C CYS A 159 -18.19 4.48 3.51
N TYR A 160 -17.16 5.31 3.39
CA TYR A 160 -15.91 4.95 2.70
C TYR A 160 -15.27 3.65 3.25
N GLU A 161 -15.45 3.41 4.56
CA GLU A 161 -14.83 2.33 5.33
C GLU A 161 -15.78 1.13 5.56
N CYS A 162 -16.95 1.07 4.92
CA CYS A 162 -17.84 -0.10 5.02
C CYS A 162 -17.28 -1.35 4.37
N GLN A 163 -16.55 -1.20 3.27
CA GLN A 163 -15.92 -2.29 2.55
C GLN A 163 -14.40 -2.21 2.73
N PRO A 164 -13.74 -3.31 3.15
CA PRO A 164 -12.29 -3.31 3.31
C PRO A 164 -11.65 -3.00 1.96
N LYS A 165 -10.80 -1.97 1.94
CA LYS A 165 -9.98 -1.66 0.77
C LYS A 165 -8.67 -2.43 0.89
N PRO A 166 -8.11 -2.94 -0.23
CA PRO A 166 -6.82 -3.63 -0.21
C PRO A 166 -5.79 -2.82 0.56
N THR A 167 -5.12 -3.46 1.52
CA THR A 167 -4.02 -2.86 2.25
C THR A 167 -2.80 -2.75 1.33
N GLN A 168 -1.86 -1.88 1.67
CA GLN A 168 -0.57 -1.88 0.99
C GLN A 168 0.15 -3.20 1.33
N LYS A 169 0.72 -3.85 0.31
CA LYS A 169 1.48 -5.09 0.52
C LYS A 169 2.60 -4.85 1.55
N THR A 170 2.53 -5.57 2.66
CA THR A 170 3.60 -5.68 3.66
C THR A 170 4.41 -6.93 3.36
N PHE A 171 5.71 -6.89 3.69
CA PHE A 171 6.62 -8.00 3.47
C PHE A 171 7.27 -8.38 4.81
N PRO A 172 7.41 -9.68 5.14
CA PRO A 172 8.06 -10.09 6.38
C PRO A 172 9.50 -9.56 6.49
N GLY A 173 9.91 -9.17 7.69
CA GLY A 173 11.23 -8.59 7.95
C GLY A 173 12.36 -9.54 7.56
N CYS A 174 12.19 -10.85 7.83
CA CYS A 174 13.15 -11.89 7.43
C CYS A 174 13.34 -11.93 5.89
N THR A 175 12.27 -11.76 5.11
CA THR A 175 12.34 -11.73 3.64
C THR A 175 13.10 -10.50 3.15
N ILE A 176 12.91 -9.34 3.77
CA ILE A 176 13.59 -8.10 3.40
C ILE A 176 15.08 -8.13 3.81
N ARG A 177 15.37 -8.61 5.02
CA ARG A 177 16.70 -8.57 5.64
C ARG A 177 17.63 -9.68 5.18
N ASN A 178 17.11 -10.91 5.07
CA ASN A 178 17.93 -12.09 4.81
C ASN A 178 17.74 -12.63 3.40
N THR A 179 16.50 -12.84 2.95
CA THR A 179 16.26 -13.64 1.74
C THR A 179 15.32 -12.98 0.73
N PRO A 180 15.71 -11.84 0.13
CA PRO A 180 14.92 -11.19 -0.90
C PRO A 180 14.88 -12.06 -2.17
N SER A 181 13.67 -12.44 -2.60
CA SER A 181 13.43 -13.19 -3.84
C SER A 181 12.90 -12.37 -5.02
N GLU A 182 12.41 -11.15 -4.78
CA GLU A 182 11.82 -10.30 -5.79
C GLU A 182 12.45 -8.89 -5.76
N PRO A 183 12.50 -8.19 -6.91
CA PRO A 183 13.03 -6.82 -6.98
C PRO A 183 12.38 -5.85 -5.99
N ILE A 184 11.08 -6.02 -5.69
CA ILE A 184 10.37 -5.17 -4.73
C ILE A 184 10.95 -5.29 -3.32
N HIS A 185 11.43 -6.47 -2.91
CA HIS A 185 12.07 -6.67 -1.60
C HIS A 185 13.35 -5.84 -1.47
N CYS A 186 14.15 -5.75 -2.53
CA CYS A 186 15.35 -4.92 -2.55
C CYS A 186 15.03 -3.43 -2.51
N ILE A 187 13.92 -3.01 -3.11
CA ILE A 187 13.46 -1.61 -3.10
C ILE A 187 12.95 -1.23 -1.72
N VAL A 188 12.16 -2.10 -1.07
CA VAL A 188 11.72 -1.91 0.31
C VAL A 188 12.92 -1.83 1.26
N TRP A 189 13.90 -2.74 1.12
CA TRP A 189 15.15 -2.68 1.88
C TRP A 189 15.90 -1.36 1.68
N ALA A 190 15.96 -0.84 0.45
CA ALA A 190 16.65 0.42 0.16
C ALA A 190 15.92 1.65 0.76
N LYS A 191 14.58 1.61 0.83
CA LYS A 191 13.79 2.63 1.55
C LYS A 191 14.02 2.57 3.06
N TYR A 192 14.03 1.36 3.64
CA TYR A 192 14.36 1.15 5.05
C TYR A 192 15.77 1.66 5.36
N LEU A 193 16.74 1.37 4.48
CA LEU A 193 18.10 1.89 4.60
C LEU A 193 18.15 3.42 4.56
N PHE A 194 17.35 4.06 3.72
CA PHE A 194 17.27 5.52 3.68
C PHE A 194 16.80 6.08 5.03
N ASN A 195 15.72 5.53 5.59
CA ASN A 195 15.18 5.98 6.88
C ASN A 195 16.18 5.73 8.01
N GLN A 196 16.80 4.55 8.05
CA GLN A 196 17.84 4.20 9.03
C GLN A 196 19.08 5.11 8.97
N LEU A 197 19.46 5.59 7.79
CA LEU A 197 20.63 6.47 7.66
C LEU A 197 20.29 7.96 7.82
N PHE A 198 19.20 8.42 7.22
CA PHE A 198 18.93 9.84 7.06
C PHE A 198 17.60 10.30 7.69
N GLY A 199 16.66 9.38 7.92
CA GLY A 199 15.32 9.66 8.42
C GLY A 199 15.11 9.25 9.87
N GLU A 200 13.83 9.10 10.24
CA GLU A 200 13.39 8.59 11.54
C GLU A 200 13.76 7.11 11.68
N GLU A 201 14.31 6.75 12.84
CA GLU A 201 14.77 5.39 13.11
C GLU A 201 13.57 4.53 13.55
N ASP A 202 13.26 3.50 12.77
CA ASP A 202 12.15 2.58 13.01
C ASP A 202 12.71 1.15 13.15
N ALA A 203 12.49 0.53 14.31
CA ALA A 203 13.01 -0.80 14.65
C ALA A 203 12.54 -1.89 13.65
N ASP A 204 11.39 -1.70 13.03
CA ASP A 204 10.83 -2.63 12.04
C ASP A 204 11.45 -2.46 10.66
N GLN A 205 12.13 -1.34 10.44
CA GLN A 205 12.85 -1.02 9.21
C GLN A 205 14.33 -1.32 9.34
N GLU A 206 14.70 -2.24 10.24
CA GLU A 206 16.07 -2.68 10.38
C GLU A 206 16.58 -3.39 9.13
N VAL A 207 17.80 -3.04 8.72
CA VAL A 207 18.39 -3.47 7.44
C VAL A 207 19.48 -4.52 7.61
N SER A 208 20.02 -4.63 8.82
CA SER A 208 21.09 -5.57 9.13
C SER A 208 20.55 -7.01 9.15
N PRO A 209 21.35 -8.04 8.78
CA PRO A 209 20.91 -9.45 8.80
C PRO A 209 20.20 -9.86 10.10
N ASP A 210 19.05 -10.52 9.99
CA ASP A 210 18.25 -11.02 11.11
C ASP A 210 18.78 -12.38 11.58
N THR A 211 19.45 -12.37 12.73
CA THR A 211 19.99 -13.58 13.36
C THR A 211 18.93 -14.42 14.05
N ALA A 212 17.76 -13.85 14.31
CA ALA A 212 16.67 -14.56 14.96
C ALA A 212 15.85 -15.39 13.96
N ASP A 213 16.09 -15.28 12.64
CA ASP A 213 15.33 -15.95 11.57
C ASP A 213 15.20 -17.47 11.84
N PRO A 214 13.97 -18.04 11.88
CA PRO A 214 13.79 -19.43 12.23
C PRO A 214 14.27 -20.38 11.11
N GLU A 215 14.33 -19.92 9.85
CA GLU A 215 14.92 -20.70 8.74
C GLU A 215 16.46 -20.81 8.87
N ALA A 216 17.09 -19.95 9.68
CA ALA A 216 18.54 -19.92 9.89
C ALA A 216 19.05 -20.87 11.00
N ALA A 217 18.20 -21.40 11.89
CA ALA A 217 18.60 -22.22 13.06
C ALA A 217 18.24 -23.73 12.95
N TRP A 218 18.85 -24.64 13.75
CA TRP A 218 18.53 -26.10 13.74
C TRP A 218 17.46 -26.46 14.76
N ASN A 219 17.50 -25.83 15.94
CA ASN A 219 16.63 -26.14 17.06
C ASN A 219 15.97 -24.87 17.63
N PRO A 220 14.68 -24.92 17.99
CA PRO A 220 13.98 -23.82 18.66
C PRO A 220 14.69 -23.36 19.96
N GLU A 221 15.36 -24.29 20.65
CA GLU A 221 16.16 -24.00 21.86
C GLU A 221 17.45 -23.21 21.56
N GLU A 222 18.07 -23.39 20.39
CA GLU A 222 19.21 -22.57 19.95
C GLU A 222 18.76 -21.19 19.47
N THR A 223 17.57 -21.08 18.87
CA THR A 223 16.96 -19.78 18.51
C THR A 223 16.58 -19.01 19.77
N ALA A 224 16.00 -19.66 20.77
CA ALA A 224 15.69 -19.07 22.07
C ALA A 224 16.97 -18.72 22.85
N ALA A 225 18.01 -19.58 22.80
CA ALA A 225 19.31 -19.31 23.40
C ALA A 225 20.08 -18.18 22.71
N ARG A 226 19.96 -18.01 21.38
CA ARG A 226 20.55 -16.89 20.63
C ARG A 226 19.77 -15.59 20.81
N ALA A 227 18.44 -15.66 20.89
CA ALA A 227 17.59 -14.53 21.24
C ALA A 227 17.85 -14.05 22.68
N THR A 228 18.07 -14.96 23.63
CA THR A 228 18.44 -14.62 25.02
C THR A 228 19.93 -14.33 25.23
N ALA A 229 20.84 -14.88 24.40
CA ALA A 229 22.26 -14.50 24.41
C ALA A 229 22.46 -13.07 23.89
N SER A 230 21.58 -12.58 23.01
CA SER A 230 21.53 -11.15 22.64
C SER A 230 21.30 -10.23 23.85
N GLU A 231 20.76 -10.73 24.97
CA GLU A 231 20.57 -9.98 26.21
C GLU A 231 21.68 -10.22 27.26
N LYS A 232 22.52 -11.26 27.08
CA LYS A 232 23.49 -11.72 28.11
C LYS A 232 24.95 -11.75 27.67
N ASP A 233 25.26 -11.56 26.39
CA ASP A 233 26.65 -11.41 25.94
C ASP A 233 27.10 -9.97 26.23
N GLY A 234 27.74 -9.80 27.38
CA GLY A 234 28.42 -8.55 27.72
C GLY A 234 29.50 -8.24 26.69
N ASP A 235 29.55 -6.97 26.29
CA ASP A 235 30.66 -6.26 25.64
C ASP A 235 30.79 -6.16 24.11
N ILE A 236 29.78 -6.54 23.30
CA ILE A 236 29.66 -5.98 21.94
C ILE A 236 28.24 -5.44 21.74
N LYS A 237 28.00 -4.19 22.14
CA LYS A 237 26.79 -3.47 21.73
C LYS A 237 26.76 -3.44 20.20
N ARG A 238 25.75 -4.08 19.59
CA ARG A 238 25.47 -3.94 18.16
C ARG A 238 25.13 -2.47 17.94
N ILE A 239 26.09 -1.70 17.43
CA ILE A 239 25.94 -0.28 17.14
C ILE A 239 24.84 -0.16 16.08
N SER A 240 23.86 0.71 16.29
CA SER A 240 22.80 0.95 15.29
C SER A 240 23.43 1.33 13.95
N THR A 241 22.76 0.99 12.85
CA THR A 241 23.21 1.39 11.50
C THR A 241 23.42 2.91 11.41
N LYS A 242 22.55 3.69 12.05
CA LYS A 242 22.60 5.16 12.13
C LYS A 242 23.80 5.65 12.94
N GLU A 243 24.02 5.07 14.12
CA GLU A 243 25.15 5.40 14.99
C GLU A 243 26.49 5.07 14.33
N TRP A 244 26.57 3.91 13.66
CA TRP A 244 27.75 3.50 12.93
C TRP A 244 28.03 4.43 11.75
N ALA A 245 27.00 4.80 10.98
CA ALA A 245 27.12 5.77 9.88
C ALA A 245 27.61 7.14 10.39
N ARG A 246 27.09 7.62 11.52
CA ARG A 246 27.56 8.87 12.17
C ARG A 246 29.03 8.76 12.58
N SER A 247 29.44 7.64 13.18
CA SER A 247 30.84 7.43 13.61
C SER A 247 31.85 7.44 12.46
N THR A 248 31.40 7.08 11.25
CA THR A 248 32.24 7.09 10.04
C THR A 248 32.13 8.38 9.25
N GLY A 249 31.30 9.35 9.69
CA GLY A 249 31.05 10.59 8.97
C GLY A 249 30.26 10.40 7.67
N TYR A 250 29.42 9.36 7.61
CA TYR A 250 28.70 8.92 6.41
C TYR A 250 29.64 8.74 5.20
N ASP A 251 30.79 8.10 5.42
CA ASP A 251 31.73 7.79 4.35
C ASP A 251 31.10 6.77 3.36
N PRO A 252 30.94 7.12 2.08
CA PRO A 252 30.21 6.27 1.14
C PRO A 252 30.86 4.90 0.90
N VAL A 253 32.20 4.85 0.87
CA VAL A 253 32.94 3.61 0.59
C VAL A 253 32.89 2.68 1.80
N LYS A 254 32.98 3.21 3.02
CA LYS A 254 32.77 2.43 4.25
C LYS A 254 31.35 1.89 4.32
N LEU A 255 30.35 2.74 4.10
CA LEU A 255 28.94 2.34 4.06
C LEU A 255 28.70 1.23 3.03
N PHE A 256 29.27 1.37 1.83
CA PHE A 256 29.19 0.35 0.80
C PHE A 256 29.75 -0.98 1.26
N ASN A 257 30.99 -1.01 1.78
CA ASN A 257 31.61 -2.25 2.20
C ASN A 257 30.86 -2.89 3.39
N LYS A 258 30.39 -2.11 4.36
CA LYS A 258 29.60 -2.66 5.46
C LYS A 258 28.34 -3.36 4.94
N LEU A 259 27.55 -2.68 4.11
CA LEU A 259 26.21 -3.13 3.70
C LEU A 259 26.23 -4.19 2.58
N PHE A 260 27.15 -4.08 1.63
CA PHE A 260 27.19 -4.91 0.42
C PHE A 260 28.31 -5.97 0.45
N LYS A 261 29.23 -5.91 1.42
CA LYS A 261 30.27 -6.90 1.65
C LYS A 261 30.12 -7.58 3.00
N ASP A 262 30.31 -6.86 4.09
CA ASP A 262 30.45 -7.44 5.44
C ASP A 262 29.14 -8.06 5.92
N ASP A 263 28.02 -7.36 5.75
CA ASP A 263 26.69 -7.88 6.07
C ASP A 263 26.33 -9.11 5.20
N ILE A 264 26.76 -9.14 3.94
CA ILE A 264 26.53 -10.29 3.04
C ILE A 264 27.42 -11.48 3.44
N MET A 265 28.68 -11.23 3.78
CA MET A 265 29.59 -12.25 4.33
C MET A 265 29.05 -12.83 5.64
N TYR A 266 28.50 -11.97 6.51
CA TYR A 266 27.84 -12.40 7.73
C TYR A 266 26.62 -13.25 7.42
N LEU A 267 25.79 -12.84 6.47
CA LEU A 267 24.61 -13.57 6.04
C LEU A 267 24.96 -14.95 5.43
N LEU A 268 26.11 -15.09 4.76
CA LEU A 268 26.63 -16.37 4.27
C LEU A 268 27.01 -17.36 5.40
N THR A 269 27.21 -16.88 6.63
CA THR A 269 27.40 -17.77 7.79
C THR A 269 26.12 -18.54 8.15
N MET A 270 24.95 -18.08 7.69
CA MET A 270 23.66 -18.74 7.82
C MET A 270 23.44 -19.74 6.68
N ASP A 271 24.29 -20.78 6.63
CA ASP A 271 24.39 -21.78 5.55
C ASP A 271 23.06 -22.43 5.13
N LYS A 272 22.10 -22.55 6.06
CA LYS A 272 20.80 -23.19 5.82
C LYS A 272 19.89 -22.46 4.85
N LEU A 273 19.92 -21.13 4.85
CA LEU A 273 19.11 -20.31 3.96
C LEU A 273 19.45 -20.60 2.48
N TRP A 274 20.68 -21.08 2.23
CA TRP A 274 21.25 -21.28 0.89
C TRP A 274 21.20 -22.73 0.40
N LYS A 275 20.57 -23.65 1.13
CA LYS A 275 20.45 -25.06 0.70
C LYS A 275 19.59 -25.24 -0.55
N LYS A 276 18.55 -24.42 -0.68
CA LYS A 276 17.58 -24.46 -1.79
C LYS A 276 17.62 -23.22 -2.66
N ARG A 277 18.29 -22.16 -2.20
CA ARG A 277 18.35 -20.84 -2.83
C ARG A 277 19.79 -20.55 -3.25
N LYS A 278 19.97 -19.81 -4.34
CA LYS A 278 21.31 -19.37 -4.73
C LYS A 278 21.86 -18.42 -3.66
N ALA A 279 23.07 -18.72 -3.18
CA ALA A 279 23.74 -17.89 -2.18
C ALA A 279 24.07 -16.49 -2.76
N PRO A 280 23.97 -15.42 -1.93
CA PRO A 280 24.31 -14.08 -2.36
C PRO A 280 25.81 -13.91 -2.57
N THR A 281 26.20 -13.07 -3.52
CA THR A 281 27.60 -12.78 -3.84
C THR A 281 28.00 -11.41 -3.25
N PRO A 282 28.90 -11.34 -2.26
CA PRO A 282 29.38 -10.07 -1.70
C PRO A 282 30.07 -9.20 -2.76
N LEU A 283 29.93 -7.89 -2.63
CA LEU A 283 30.58 -6.91 -3.51
C LEU A 283 31.71 -6.18 -2.77
N ASP A 284 32.84 -6.00 -3.45
CA ASP A 284 33.99 -5.25 -2.92
C ASP A 284 34.24 -4.03 -3.78
N TRP A 285 34.33 -2.86 -3.14
CA TRP A 285 34.49 -1.58 -3.84
C TRP A 285 35.76 -1.55 -4.70
N GLN A 286 36.90 -1.98 -4.17
CA GLN A 286 38.19 -1.91 -4.86
C GLN A 286 38.24 -2.88 -6.03
N GLN A 287 37.64 -4.07 -5.90
CA GLN A 287 37.54 -5.02 -7.01
C GLN A 287 36.70 -4.48 -8.15
N LEU A 288 35.54 -3.89 -7.83
CA LEU A 288 34.66 -3.29 -8.83
C LEU A 288 35.31 -2.09 -9.51
N GLU A 289 36.01 -1.25 -8.75
CA GLU A 289 36.77 -0.11 -9.28
C GLU A 289 37.88 -0.56 -10.23
N ASN A 290 38.60 -1.63 -9.90
CA ASN A 290 39.69 -2.14 -10.76
C ASN A 290 39.19 -2.91 -11.98
N SER A 291 37.95 -3.41 -11.96
CA SER A 291 37.34 -4.16 -13.06
C SER A 291 36.82 -3.29 -14.22
N MET A 292 37.25 -2.02 -14.29
CA MET A 292 36.86 -1.06 -15.33
C MET A 292 37.10 -1.65 -16.73
N CYS A 293 36.02 -2.03 -17.40
CA CYS A 293 36.00 -2.14 -18.84
C CYS A 293 35.25 -0.90 -19.36
N PRO A 294 35.85 -0.06 -20.23
CA PRO A 294 35.09 0.97 -20.92
C PRO A 294 34.05 0.25 -21.78
N GLN A 295 32.78 0.27 -21.36
CA GLN A 295 31.69 -0.15 -22.23
C GLN A 295 31.51 0.94 -23.28
N GLU A 296 31.65 0.57 -24.56
CA GLU A 296 31.24 1.40 -25.68
C GLU A 296 29.78 1.83 -25.48
N GLU A 297 29.52 3.14 -25.55
CA GLU A 297 28.17 3.69 -25.53
C GLU A 297 27.40 3.13 -26.73
N THR A 298 26.70 2.01 -26.54
CA THR A 298 25.70 1.57 -27.50
C THR A 298 24.65 2.66 -27.61
N PRO A 299 24.22 3.07 -28.82
CA PRO A 299 23.21 4.10 -28.98
C PRO A 299 21.88 3.57 -28.43
N VAL A 300 21.49 4.04 -27.24
CA VAL A 300 20.33 3.52 -26.52
C VAL A 300 19.07 4.27 -26.91
N SER A 301 18.05 3.53 -27.33
CA SER A 301 16.68 4.02 -27.54
C SER A 301 15.95 4.15 -26.19
N GLY A 302 15.29 5.27 -25.92
CA GLY A 302 14.47 5.48 -24.71
C GLY A 302 14.90 6.68 -23.85
N LEU A 303 14.19 6.91 -22.74
CA LEU A 303 14.55 7.95 -21.76
C LEU A 303 15.81 7.54 -20.98
N LYS A 304 16.63 8.51 -20.55
CA LYS A 304 17.82 8.25 -19.71
C LYS A 304 17.49 7.39 -18.48
N ASP A 305 16.39 7.69 -17.81
CA ASP A 305 15.94 6.98 -16.60
C ASP A 305 15.41 5.57 -16.86
N GLN A 306 15.14 5.20 -18.12
CA GLN A 306 14.74 3.84 -18.51
C GLN A 306 15.95 2.94 -18.78
N GLN A 307 17.16 3.51 -18.76
CA GLN A 307 18.38 2.75 -18.94
C GLN A 307 18.76 2.05 -17.63
N VAL A 308 19.13 0.77 -17.74
CA VAL A 308 19.72 0.02 -16.63
C VAL A 308 21.22 0.24 -16.68
N LEU A 309 21.79 0.77 -15.60
CA LEU A 309 23.23 1.02 -15.50
C LEU A 309 23.98 -0.27 -15.19
N GLY A 310 25.29 -0.29 -15.46
CA GLY A 310 26.18 -1.33 -14.94
C GLY A 310 26.34 -1.23 -13.43
N VAL A 311 26.84 -2.29 -12.79
CA VAL A 311 27.08 -2.35 -11.34
C VAL A 311 27.93 -1.16 -10.86
N TRP A 312 28.99 -0.83 -11.59
CA TRP A 312 29.84 0.31 -11.26
C TRP A 312 29.10 1.65 -11.38
N GLY A 313 28.24 1.81 -12.39
CA GLY A 313 27.41 3.02 -12.52
C GLY A 313 26.49 3.23 -11.32
N TYR A 314 25.92 2.15 -10.76
CA TYR A 314 25.16 2.23 -9.52
C TYR A 314 26.04 2.46 -8.28
N CYS A 315 27.30 1.97 -8.25
CA CYS A 315 28.24 2.31 -7.17
C CYS A 315 28.55 3.82 -7.13
N GLN A 316 28.78 4.42 -8.31
CA GLN A 316 28.99 5.86 -8.44
C GLN A 316 27.75 6.66 -8.04
N LEU A 317 26.56 6.19 -8.44
CA LEU A 317 25.29 6.82 -8.06
C LEU A 317 25.04 6.73 -6.54
N PHE A 318 25.37 5.59 -5.92
CA PHE A 318 25.31 5.41 -4.47
C PHE A 318 26.23 6.40 -3.74
N GLN A 319 27.48 6.53 -4.20
CA GLN A 319 28.42 7.49 -3.61
C GLN A 319 27.89 8.92 -3.70
N HIS A 320 27.49 9.36 -4.89
CA HIS A 320 27.04 10.74 -5.12
C HIS A 320 25.79 11.10 -4.31
N SER A 321 24.83 10.17 -4.22
CA SER A 321 23.60 10.36 -3.45
C SER A 321 23.87 10.43 -1.95
N VAL A 322 24.75 9.57 -1.39
CA VAL A 322 25.15 9.64 0.03
C VAL A 322 25.84 10.98 0.35
N GLU A 323 26.75 11.45 -0.50
CA GLU A 323 27.45 12.73 -0.28
C GLU A 323 26.49 13.93 -0.27
N THR A 324 25.49 13.91 -1.16
CA THR A 324 24.49 14.98 -1.27
C THR A 324 23.51 14.94 -0.09
N LEU A 325 22.96 13.76 0.24
CA LEU A 325 22.06 13.59 1.38
C LEU A 325 22.74 13.94 2.71
N ARG A 326 24.02 13.59 2.88
CA ARG A 326 24.81 14.01 4.04
C ARG A 326 24.89 15.53 4.15
N SER A 327 25.10 16.23 3.03
CA SER A 327 25.19 17.69 3.01
C SER A 327 23.85 18.34 3.37
N GLN A 328 22.74 17.82 2.82
CA GLN A 328 21.39 18.26 3.16
C GLN A 328 21.04 18.03 4.64
N LEU A 329 21.47 16.90 5.20
CA LEU A 329 21.28 16.59 6.62
C LEU A 329 22.04 17.60 7.50
N GLN A 330 23.28 17.95 7.12
CA GLN A 330 24.08 18.95 7.84
C GLN A 330 23.47 20.36 7.77
N GLU A 331 22.86 20.73 6.64
CA GLU A 331 22.19 22.02 6.47
C GLU A 331 20.97 22.19 7.38
N LYS A 332 20.27 21.09 7.72
CA LYS A 332 19.11 21.14 8.63
C LYS A 332 19.49 21.22 10.12
N GLY A 333 20.74 20.93 10.49
CA GLY A 333 21.24 21.03 11.87
C GLY A 333 21.39 19.69 12.60
N GLU A 334 21.97 19.72 13.80
CA GLU A 334 22.16 18.52 14.65
C GLU A 334 20.82 17.93 15.08
N GLY A 335 20.67 16.61 14.92
CA GLY A 335 19.45 15.89 15.28
C GLY A 335 18.31 16.00 14.26
N ALA A 336 18.51 16.71 13.14
CA ALA A 336 17.53 16.76 12.06
C ALA A 336 17.41 15.42 11.32
N GLU A 337 16.26 15.20 10.71
CA GLU A 337 15.94 14.01 9.92
C GLU A 337 15.40 14.42 8.54
N LEU A 338 15.63 13.55 7.55
CA LEU A 338 15.12 13.68 6.19
C LEU A 338 13.94 12.75 6.00
N ALA A 339 12.85 13.27 5.45
CA ALA A 339 11.75 12.46 4.98
C ALA A 339 12.05 12.01 3.55
N TRP A 340 11.81 10.74 3.25
CA TRP A 340 11.97 10.21 1.91
C TRP A 340 10.91 10.80 0.97
N ASP A 341 11.35 11.38 -0.16
CA ASP A 341 10.47 11.84 -1.23
C ASP A 341 10.92 11.25 -2.58
N LYS A 342 9.96 10.67 -3.32
CA LYS A 342 10.17 10.12 -4.67
C LYS A 342 10.54 11.20 -5.70
N ASP A 343 10.17 12.44 -5.44
CA ASP A 343 10.40 13.59 -6.31
C ASP A 343 11.69 14.35 -5.96
N ASP A 344 12.30 14.05 -4.81
CA ASP A 344 13.65 14.49 -4.47
C ASP A 344 14.71 13.65 -5.23
N PRO A 345 15.52 14.27 -6.11
CA PRO A 345 16.50 13.54 -6.92
C PRO A 345 17.51 12.70 -6.11
N PRO A 346 18.23 13.25 -5.09
CA PRO A 346 19.20 12.48 -4.32
C PRO A 346 18.58 11.32 -3.50
N ALA A 347 17.39 11.50 -2.91
CA ALA A 347 16.70 10.40 -2.22
C ALA A 347 16.30 9.27 -3.18
N MET A 348 15.80 9.60 -4.37
CA MET A 348 15.43 8.61 -5.38
C MET A 348 16.66 7.90 -5.98
N ASP A 349 17.76 8.63 -6.17
CA ASP A 349 19.01 8.09 -6.68
C ASP A 349 19.64 7.11 -5.67
N PHE A 350 19.59 7.45 -4.38
CA PHE A 350 20.01 6.57 -3.29
C PHE A 350 19.24 5.25 -3.30
N VAL A 351 17.90 5.30 -3.31
CA VAL A 351 17.06 4.10 -3.34
C VAL A 351 17.29 3.27 -4.60
N THR A 352 17.45 3.93 -5.75
CA THR A 352 17.73 3.25 -7.02
C THR A 352 19.07 2.52 -6.98
N ALA A 353 20.12 3.16 -6.49
CA ALA A 353 21.45 2.57 -6.42
C ALA A 353 21.49 1.41 -5.39
N ALA A 354 21.03 1.66 -4.17
CA ALA A 354 21.06 0.66 -3.10
C ALA A 354 20.21 -0.58 -3.43
N ALA A 355 19.03 -0.39 -4.02
CA ALA A 355 18.17 -1.50 -4.43
C ALA A 355 18.82 -2.34 -5.54
N ASN A 356 19.41 -1.71 -6.56
CA ASN A 356 20.02 -2.43 -7.69
C ASN A 356 21.30 -3.18 -7.28
N LEU A 357 22.13 -2.60 -6.42
CA LEU A 357 23.30 -3.29 -5.85
C LEU A 357 22.87 -4.54 -5.07
N ARG A 358 21.80 -4.43 -4.28
CA ARG A 358 21.21 -5.59 -3.58
C ARG A 358 20.61 -6.61 -4.55
N MET A 359 19.89 -6.19 -5.60
CA MET A 359 19.40 -7.10 -6.63
C MET A 359 20.55 -7.90 -7.25
N HIS A 360 21.65 -7.24 -7.60
CA HIS A 360 22.82 -7.89 -8.18
C HIS A 360 23.45 -8.94 -7.23
N ILE A 361 23.61 -8.60 -5.94
CA ILE A 361 24.11 -9.52 -4.90
C ILE A 361 23.29 -10.82 -4.86
N PHE A 362 21.96 -10.69 -4.92
CA PHE A 362 21.03 -11.83 -4.89
C PHE A 362 20.73 -12.42 -6.28
N SER A 363 21.57 -12.12 -7.29
CA SER A 363 21.45 -12.64 -8.66
C SER A 363 20.11 -12.34 -9.35
N MET A 364 19.51 -11.20 -9.03
CA MET A 364 18.34 -10.65 -9.71
C MET A 364 18.74 -9.66 -10.81
N ASN A 365 17.90 -9.54 -11.84
CA ASN A 365 18.07 -8.53 -12.86
C ASN A 365 17.84 -7.14 -12.27
N MET A 366 18.85 -6.26 -12.41
CA MET A 366 18.74 -4.85 -12.04
C MET A 366 17.65 -4.16 -12.87
N LYS A 367 17.06 -3.12 -12.29
CA LYS A 367 15.96 -2.35 -12.86
C LYS A 367 16.36 -0.90 -13.10
N SER A 368 15.69 -0.29 -14.07
CA SER A 368 15.91 1.10 -14.42
C SER A 368 15.49 2.03 -13.27
N ARG A 369 16.02 3.26 -13.25
CA ARG A 369 15.59 4.28 -12.28
C ARG A 369 14.09 4.55 -12.38
N PHE A 370 13.54 4.52 -13.59
CA PHE A 370 12.11 4.67 -13.85
C PHE A 370 11.28 3.58 -13.17
N ASP A 371 11.66 2.31 -13.31
CA ASP A 371 10.95 1.19 -12.70
C ASP A 371 11.04 1.23 -11.18
N VAL A 372 12.24 1.52 -10.64
CA VAL A 372 12.45 1.64 -9.19
C VAL A 372 11.63 2.78 -8.62
N LYS A 373 11.60 3.95 -9.28
CA LYS A 373 10.76 5.08 -8.86
C LYS A 373 9.27 4.73 -8.86
N SER A 374 8.81 3.99 -9.86
CA SER A 374 7.42 3.51 -9.94
C SER A 374 7.03 2.64 -8.73
N MET A 375 7.88 1.65 -8.40
CA MET A 375 7.63 0.74 -7.28
C MET A 375 7.84 1.39 -5.91
N ALA A 376 8.92 2.15 -5.73
CA ALA A 376 9.25 2.79 -4.45
C ALA A 376 8.22 3.86 -4.05
N GLY A 377 7.73 4.61 -5.04
CA GLY A 377 6.76 5.68 -4.88
C GLY A 377 5.30 5.24 -5.01
N ASN A 378 5.03 3.94 -5.21
CA ASN A 378 3.69 3.41 -5.50
C ASN A 378 2.96 4.23 -6.59
N ILE A 379 3.66 4.55 -7.69
CA ILE A 379 3.17 5.51 -8.68
C ILE A 379 1.99 4.92 -9.43
N ILE A 380 0.82 5.52 -9.23
CA ILE A 380 -0.38 5.23 -10.00
C ILE A 380 -0.32 6.07 -11.30
N PRO A 381 -0.35 5.44 -12.50
CA PRO A 381 -0.43 6.18 -13.75
C PRO A 381 -1.64 7.11 -13.72
N ALA A 382 -1.47 8.36 -14.15
CA ALA A 382 -2.53 9.35 -14.08
C ALA A 382 -2.63 10.12 -15.41
N ILE A 383 -3.85 10.19 -15.95
CA ILE A 383 -4.14 10.76 -17.26
C ILE A 383 -5.12 11.91 -17.09
N ALA A 384 -4.84 13.05 -17.75
CA ALA A 384 -5.65 14.26 -17.66
C ALA A 384 -7.11 14.01 -18.04
N THR A 385 -7.37 13.25 -19.10
CA THR A 385 -8.72 12.94 -19.59
C THR A 385 -9.54 12.14 -18.57
N THR A 386 -8.95 11.15 -17.90
CA THR A 386 -9.60 10.38 -16.84
C THR A 386 -10.02 11.29 -15.68
N ASN A 387 -9.12 12.17 -15.24
CA ASN A 387 -9.42 13.15 -14.18
C ASN A 387 -10.54 14.11 -14.59
N ALA A 388 -10.54 14.60 -15.83
CA ALA A 388 -11.57 15.49 -16.35
C ALA A 388 -12.95 14.81 -16.41
N VAL A 389 -13.01 13.54 -16.83
CA VAL A 389 -14.26 12.75 -16.83
C VAL A 389 -14.79 12.58 -15.40
N ILE A 390 -13.95 12.13 -14.47
CA ILE A 390 -14.34 11.93 -13.07
C ILE A 390 -14.77 13.25 -12.42
N ALA A 391 -14.03 14.33 -12.61
CA ALA A 391 -14.40 15.66 -12.10
C ALA A 391 -15.74 16.17 -12.67
N GLY A 392 -16.07 15.83 -13.92
CA GLY A 392 -17.38 16.14 -14.49
C GLY A 392 -18.51 15.35 -13.81
N LEU A 393 -18.28 14.07 -13.57
CA LEU A 393 -19.24 13.19 -12.86
C LEU A 393 -19.47 13.65 -11.42
N ILE A 394 -18.45 14.11 -10.70
CA ILE A 394 -18.57 14.67 -9.35
C ILE A 394 -19.57 15.83 -9.34
N VAL A 395 -19.45 16.79 -10.25
CA VAL A 395 -20.38 17.93 -10.30
C VAL A 395 -21.79 17.49 -10.66
N LEU A 396 -21.95 16.52 -11.57
CA LEU A 396 -23.27 15.99 -11.92
C LEU A 396 -23.97 15.31 -10.73
N GLU A 397 -23.25 14.52 -9.94
CA GLU A 397 -23.79 13.95 -8.70
C GLU A 397 -24.08 15.05 -7.66
N GLY A 398 -23.21 16.06 -7.53
CA GLY A 398 -23.43 17.21 -6.66
C GLY A 398 -24.71 17.99 -7.00
N LEU A 399 -25.02 18.18 -8.28
CA LEU A 399 -26.27 18.83 -8.72
C LEU A 399 -27.51 18.04 -8.32
N LYS A 400 -27.46 16.70 -8.33
CA LYS A 400 -28.57 15.85 -7.86
C LYS A 400 -28.78 16.01 -6.35
N ILE A 401 -27.70 16.01 -5.58
CA ILE A 401 -27.73 16.20 -4.12
C ILE A 401 -28.37 17.56 -3.79
N LEU A 402 -27.92 18.64 -4.45
CA LEU A 402 -28.45 19.99 -4.23
C LEU A 402 -29.89 20.17 -4.73
N SER A 403 -30.38 19.27 -5.59
CA SER A 403 -31.78 19.22 -6.03
C SER A 403 -32.68 18.41 -5.08
N GLY A 404 -32.12 17.84 -4.00
CA GLY A 404 -32.84 16.92 -3.11
C GLY A 404 -33.09 15.54 -3.71
N GLU A 405 -32.44 15.20 -4.83
CA GLU A 405 -32.65 13.97 -5.59
C GLU A 405 -31.59 12.90 -5.21
N LEU A 406 -31.28 12.76 -3.92
CA LEU A 406 -30.25 11.84 -3.38
C LEU A 406 -30.47 10.37 -3.81
N GLU A 407 -31.72 9.92 -3.91
CA GLU A 407 -32.07 8.56 -4.37
C GLU A 407 -31.70 8.30 -5.85
N SER A 408 -31.49 9.37 -6.63
CA SER A 408 -31.07 9.30 -8.04
C SER A 408 -29.53 9.23 -8.19
N CYS A 409 -28.79 9.42 -7.10
CA CYS A 409 -27.34 9.31 -7.09
C CYS A 409 -26.89 7.87 -7.30
N ARG A 410 -25.70 7.69 -7.89
CA ARG A 410 -25.18 6.38 -8.28
C ARG A 410 -23.68 6.29 -8.01
N THR A 411 -23.19 5.08 -7.74
CA THR A 411 -21.76 4.79 -7.91
C THR A 411 -21.50 4.62 -9.40
N ILE A 412 -20.65 5.45 -9.99
CA ILE A 412 -20.36 5.42 -11.43
C ILE A 412 -18.93 4.95 -11.63
N PHE A 413 -18.75 3.83 -12.33
CA PHE A 413 -17.42 3.33 -12.73
C PHE A 413 -17.10 3.74 -14.17
N LEU A 414 -15.88 4.22 -14.39
CA LEU A 414 -15.29 4.44 -15.70
C LEU A 414 -14.37 3.26 -16.04
N ASN A 415 -14.73 2.53 -17.09
CA ASN A 415 -13.93 1.41 -17.59
C ASN A 415 -13.00 1.84 -18.74
N LYS A 416 -11.93 1.07 -18.97
CA LYS A 416 -11.05 1.25 -20.14
C LYS A 416 -11.74 0.85 -21.45
N CYS A 417 -12.52 -0.23 -21.40
CA CYS A 417 -13.30 -0.74 -22.53
C CYS A 417 -14.77 -0.88 -22.13
N PRO A 418 -15.73 -0.80 -23.08
CA PRO A 418 -17.12 -1.08 -22.79
C PRO A 418 -17.28 -2.51 -22.24
N ASN A 419 -18.13 -2.68 -21.23
CA ASN A 419 -18.49 -4.01 -20.75
C ASN A 419 -19.37 -4.77 -21.78
N LEU A 420 -19.74 -6.02 -21.47
CA LEU A 420 -20.61 -6.85 -22.33
C LEU A 420 -21.96 -6.19 -22.67
N ARG A 421 -22.43 -5.24 -21.84
CA ARG A 421 -23.65 -4.45 -22.07
C ARG A 421 -23.38 -3.12 -22.80
N LYS A 422 -22.21 -2.98 -23.43
CA LYS A 422 -21.75 -1.80 -24.18
C LYS A 422 -21.68 -0.51 -23.36
N LYS A 423 -21.53 -0.61 -22.03
CA LYS A 423 -21.40 0.54 -21.13
C LYS A 423 -19.93 0.80 -20.81
N LEU A 424 -19.44 1.99 -21.14
CA LEU A 424 -18.13 2.50 -20.71
C LEU A 424 -18.20 3.14 -19.32
N LEU A 425 -19.23 3.98 -19.11
CA LEU A 425 -19.65 4.46 -17.79
C LEU A 425 -20.73 3.53 -17.25
N VAL A 426 -20.46 2.89 -16.12
CA VAL A 426 -21.32 1.89 -15.50
C VAL A 426 -21.90 2.47 -14.19
N PRO A 427 -23.13 3.00 -14.22
CA PRO A 427 -23.81 3.41 -12.99
C PRO A 427 -24.38 2.20 -12.25
N CYS A 428 -24.12 2.16 -10.95
CA CYS A 428 -24.59 1.18 -9.98
C CYS A 428 -25.40 1.91 -8.89
N ILE A 429 -26.36 1.20 -8.30
CA ILE A 429 -27.14 1.73 -7.18
C ILE A 429 -26.18 1.91 -5.99
N LEU A 430 -26.45 2.91 -5.14
CA LEU A 430 -25.68 3.13 -3.91
C LEU A 430 -26.05 2.04 -2.90
N ASP A 431 -25.04 1.38 -2.34
CA ASP A 431 -25.24 0.35 -1.33
C ASP A 431 -25.62 0.97 0.03
N PRO A 432 -26.48 0.31 0.83
CA PRO A 432 -26.85 0.79 2.16
C PRO A 432 -25.70 0.64 3.17
N PRO A 433 -25.77 1.32 4.34
CA PRO A 433 -24.77 1.15 5.40
C PRO A 433 -24.60 -0.31 5.83
N SER A 434 -23.36 -0.77 5.93
CA SER A 434 -23.06 -2.11 6.46
C SER A 434 -23.27 -2.14 7.98
N ALA A 435 -24.01 -3.14 8.46
CA ALA A 435 -24.25 -3.36 9.88
C ALA A 435 -22.97 -3.71 10.66
N ASN A 436 -21.96 -4.25 9.96
CA ASN A 436 -20.68 -4.67 10.53
C ASN A 436 -19.57 -3.63 10.32
N CYS A 437 -19.90 -2.44 9.80
CA CYS A 437 -18.90 -1.40 9.61
C CYS A 437 -18.41 -0.90 10.97
N TYR A 438 -17.09 -0.93 11.19
CA TYR A 438 -16.48 -0.42 12.41
C TYR A 438 -16.47 1.12 12.48
N VAL A 439 -17.09 1.85 11.55
CA VAL A 439 -17.10 3.32 11.55
C VAL A 439 -18.52 3.87 11.62
N CYS A 440 -19.36 3.58 10.63
CA CYS A 440 -20.68 4.20 10.52
C CYS A 440 -21.82 3.40 11.17
N ALA A 441 -21.53 2.24 11.78
CA ALA A 441 -22.52 1.52 12.57
C ALA A 441 -22.89 2.31 13.84
N SER A 442 -24.07 2.04 14.40
CA SER A 442 -24.56 2.76 15.59
C SER A 442 -23.71 2.55 16.85
N LYS A 443 -23.04 1.39 16.95
CA LYS A 443 -22.11 1.01 18.00
C LYS A 443 -20.98 0.22 17.35
N PRO A 444 -19.98 0.89 16.79
CA PRO A 444 -18.90 0.19 16.11
C PRO A 444 -18.05 -0.57 17.13
N GLU A 445 -17.81 -1.84 16.83
CA GLU A 445 -17.06 -2.74 17.68
C GLU A 445 -16.14 -3.61 16.82
N VAL A 446 -14.90 -3.78 17.26
CA VAL A 446 -13.89 -4.61 16.60
C VAL A 446 -13.28 -5.58 17.60
N THR A 447 -12.66 -6.64 17.08
CA THR A 447 -11.85 -7.55 17.89
C THR A 447 -10.44 -7.56 17.34
N VAL A 448 -9.47 -7.27 18.21
CA VAL A 448 -8.05 -7.25 17.88
C VAL A 448 -7.35 -8.38 18.61
N LYS A 449 -6.72 -9.26 17.85
CA LYS A 449 -5.92 -10.37 18.34
C LYS A 449 -4.47 -9.93 18.48
N LEU A 450 -3.94 -9.94 19.71
CA LEU A 450 -2.58 -9.46 20.02
C LEU A 450 -1.98 -10.16 21.25
N ASN A 451 -0.67 -9.99 21.47
CA ASN A 451 -0.01 -10.48 22.68
C ASN A 451 0.11 -9.38 23.74
N VAL A 452 -0.75 -9.39 24.76
CA VAL A 452 -0.80 -8.36 25.82
C VAL A 452 0.49 -8.24 26.63
N HIS A 453 1.35 -9.27 26.63
CA HIS A 453 2.64 -9.27 27.33
C HIS A 453 3.78 -8.70 26.49
N LYS A 454 3.57 -8.51 25.18
CA LYS A 454 4.58 -7.94 24.26
C LYS A 454 4.16 -6.59 23.70
N THR A 455 2.86 -6.35 23.54
CA THR A 455 2.34 -5.08 23.02
C THR A 455 2.49 -3.99 24.08
N MET A 456 3.15 -2.90 23.73
CA MET A 456 3.27 -1.69 24.55
C MET A 456 2.09 -0.74 24.31
N VAL A 457 1.84 0.18 25.26
CA VAL A 457 0.83 1.24 25.10
C VAL A 457 1.15 2.12 23.88
N LEU A 458 2.43 2.39 23.61
CA LEU A 458 2.83 3.15 22.42
C LEU A 458 2.44 2.43 21.11
N SER A 459 2.67 1.12 21.02
CA SER A 459 2.26 0.32 19.85
C SER A 459 0.73 0.32 19.67
N LEU A 460 -0.03 0.27 20.77
CA LEU A 460 -1.49 0.42 20.72
C LEU A 460 -1.89 1.80 20.17
N GLN A 461 -1.26 2.88 20.63
CA GLN A 461 -1.55 4.23 20.19
C GLN A 461 -1.22 4.43 18.70
N ASP A 462 0.02 4.17 18.31
CA ASP A 462 0.51 4.60 16.99
C ASP A 462 0.18 3.58 15.89
N ARG A 463 0.35 2.27 16.15
CA ARG A 463 0.17 1.24 15.12
C ARG A 463 -1.27 0.76 14.99
N ILE A 464 -1.95 0.58 16.13
CA ILE A 464 -3.31 0.06 16.13
C ILE A 464 -4.33 1.20 15.94
N LEU A 465 -4.29 2.25 16.78
CA LEU A 465 -5.32 3.28 16.76
C LEU A 465 -5.11 4.32 15.67
N LYS A 466 -3.92 4.91 15.57
CA LYS A 466 -3.63 5.93 14.56
C LYS A 466 -3.43 5.35 13.17
N GLU A 467 -2.50 4.40 13.00
CA GLU A 467 -2.16 3.85 11.67
C GLU A 467 -3.28 2.94 11.14
N ARG A 468 -3.67 1.91 11.90
CA ARG A 468 -4.64 0.93 11.43
C ARG A 468 -6.09 1.45 11.47
N PHE A 469 -6.51 2.05 12.59
CA PHE A 469 -7.87 2.58 12.74
C PHE A 469 -8.00 4.06 12.38
N GLY A 470 -6.96 4.73 11.90
CA GLY A 470 -7.07 6.08 11.32
C GLY A 470 -7.55 7.18 12.29
N MET A 471 -7.40 6.98 13.61
CA MET A 471 -7.65 8.03 14.59
C MET A 471 -6.54 9.09 14.51
N VAL A 472 -6.89 10.35 14.73
CA VAL A 472 -5.95 11.48 14.75
C VAL A 472 -5.44 11.71 16.17
N ALA A 473 -6.36 11.81 17.12
CA ALA A 473 -6.07 12.14 18.51
C ALA A 473 -6.88 11.22 19.43
N PRO A 474 -6.43 9.96 19.62
CA PRO A 474 -7.17 8.96 20.39
C PRO A 474 -7.00 9.15 21.90
N ASP A 475 -8.11 9.10 22.62
CA ASP A 475 -8.22 8.91 24.06
C ASP A 475 -8.70 7.48 24.34
N VAL A 476 -8.04 6.75 25.25
CA VAL A 476 -8.36 5.33 25.48
C VAL A 476 -8.54 5.04 26.94
N GLN A 477 -9.66 4.41 27.26
CA GLN A 477 -9.98 3.94 28.61
C GLN A 477 -10.35 2.45 28.61
N ILE A 478 -10.10 1.78 29.74
CA ILE A 478 -10.51 0.39 29.96
C ILE A 478 -11.96 0.37 30.47
N GLU A 479 -12.82 -0.46 29.87
CA GLU A 479 -14.18 -0.72 30.38
C GLU A 479 -14.15 -1.67 31.60
N ASP A 480 -13.58 -1.21 32.70
CA ASP A 480 -13.49 -1.92 33.99
C ASP A 480 -14.45 -1.38 35.06
N GLY A 481 -15.28 -0.40 34.70
CA GLY A 481 -16.18 0.32 35.60
C GLY A 481 -15.51 1.44 36.43
N LYS A 482 -14.18 1.56 36.37
CA LYS A 482 -13.42 2.67 36.96
C LYS A 482 -13.03 3.73 35.93
N GLY A 483 -12.95 3.36 34.65
CA GLY A 483 -12.54 4.26 33.57
C GLY A 483 -11.04 4.53 33.62
N THR A 484 -10.23 3.48 33.79
CA THR A 484 -8.78 3.61 33.84
C THR A 484 -8.25 4.13 32.49
N ILE A 485 -7.66 5.33 32.50
CA ILE A 485 -7.10 5.99 31.30
C ILE A 485 -5.76 5.36 30.94
N LEU A 486 -5.62 4.93 29.69
CA LEU A 486 -4.39 4.37 29.11
C LEU A 486 -3.64 5.41 28.29
N ILE A 487 -4.36 6.08 27.40
CA ILE A 487 -3.85 7.05 26.43
C ILE A 487 -4.73 8.29 26.54
N SER A 488 -4.09 9.46 26.63
CA SER A 488 -4.73 10.77 26.55
C SER A 488 -4.26 11.49 25.28
N SER A 489 -5.16 12.24 24.65
CA SER A 489 -4.82 13.14 23.54
C SER A 489 -4.14 14.44 24.01
N GLU A 490 -4.20 14.75 25.30
CA GLU A 490 -3.50 15.91 25.88
C GLU A 490 -2.01 15.59 26.15
N GLU A 491 -1.13 16.42 25.57
CA GLU A 491 0.33 16.30 25.80
C GLU A 491 0.67 16.50 27.28
N GLY A 492 1.40 15.55 27.86
CA GLY A 492 1.93 15.57 29.23
C GLY A 492 1.21 14.66 30.22
N GLU A 493 0.10 14.02 29.85
CA GLU A 493 -0.70 13.21 30.79
C GLU A 493 -0.28 11.73 30.85
N THR A 494 -0.08 11.09 29.70
CA THR A 494 0.07 9.62 29.62
C THR A 494 1.41 9.12 29.06
N GLU A 495 2.40 9.99 28.82
CA GLU A 495 3.70 9.60 28.24
C GLU A 495 4.44 8.57 29.10
N ALA A 496 4.24 8.62 30.43
CA ALA A 496 4.81 7.65 31.36
C ALA A 496 4.25 6.23 31.18
N ASN A 497 3.17 6.06 30.40
CA ASN A 497 2.58 4.76 30.08
C ASN A 497 3.15 4.16 28.80
N ASN A 498 3.76 4.95 27.92
CA ASN A 498 4.15 4.53 26.57
C ASN A 498 5.06 3.28 26.55
N SER A 499 5.97 3.18 27.52
CA SER A 499 6.93 2.07 27.64
C SER A 499 6.41 0.86 28.44
N LYS A 500 5.19 0.91 28.98
CA LYS A 500 4.59 -0.19 29.75
C LYS A 500 3.82 -1.15 28.82
N PHE A 501 3.71 -2.40 29.23
CA PHE A 501 2.94 -3.41 28.49
C PHE A 501 1.45 -3.32 28.82
N LEU A 502 0.60 -3.75 27.88
CA LEU A 502 -0.85 -3.78 28.11
C LEU A 502 -1.24 -4.61 29.35
N ALA A 503 -0.53 -5.72 29.58
CA ALA A 503 -0.74 -6.57 30.75
C ALA A 503 -0.51 -5.84 32.10
N ASP A 504 0.34 -4.81 32.15
CA ASP A 504 0.65 -4.06 33.37
C ASP A 504 -0.57 -3.27 33.89
N PHE A 505 -1.53 -2.98 33.00
CA PHE A 505 -2.80 -2.32 33.32
C PHE A 505 -3.95 -3.31 33.58
N GLY A 506 -3.64 -4.61 33.66
CA GLY A 506 -4.65 -5.66 33.88
C GLY A 506 -5.44 -6.04 32.64
N ILE A 507 -5.01 -5.62 31.46
CA ILE A 507 -5.58 -6.00 30.16
C ILE A 507 -5.26 -7.48 29.89
N ARG A 508 -6.27 -8.26 29.55
CA ARG A 508 -6.19 -9.71 29.33
C ARG A 508 -7.14 -10.13 28.21
N ASN A 509 -7.18 -11.43 27.93
CA ASN A 509 -8.18 -11.97 27.00
C ASN A 509 -9.60 -11.58 27.39
N GLY A 510 -10.35 -11.02 26.45
CA GLY A 510 -11.72 -10.53 26.65
C GLY A 510 -11.82 -9.14 27.30
N SER A 511 -10.70 -8.47 27.58
CA SER A 511 -10.74 -7.06 27.99
C SER A 511 -11.33 -6.18 26.89
N ARG A 512 -12.06 -5.13 27.29
CA ARG A 512 -12.67 -4.16 26.40
C ARG A 512 -12.04 -2.79 26.61
N LEU A 513 -11.62 -2.17 25.52
CA LEU A 513 -11.07 -0.83 25.49
C LEU A 513 -12.05 0.05 24.72
N GLN A 514 -12.35 1.22 25.27
CA GLN A 514 -13.08 2.26 24.58
C GLN A 514 -12.06 3.28 24.09
N ALA A 515 -11.98 3.45 22.77
CA ALA A 515 -11.13 4.44 22.12
C ALA A 515 -12.03 5.54 21.54
N ASP A 516 -11.84 6.77 22.00
CA ASP A 516 -12.57 7.95 21.58
C ASP A 516 -11.63 8.88 20.80
N ASP A 517 -12.08 9.38 19.65
CA ASP A 517 -11.44 10.48 18.94
C ASP A 517 -12.44 11.63 18.86
N PHE A 518 -12.27 12.61 19.76
CA PHE A 518 -13.18 13.75 19.87
C PHE A 518 -13.09 14.70 18.67
N LEU A 519 -11.97 14.73 17.95
CA LEU A 519 -11.85 15.52 16.73
C LEU A 519 -12.73 14.93 15.63
N GLN A 520 -12.76 13.60 15.53
CA GLN A 520 -13.56 12.86 14.56
C GLN A 520 -15.02 12.60 14.99
N ASP A 521 -15.39 12.91 16.25
CA ASP A 521 -16.67 12.52 16.87
C ASP A 521 -16.94 11.01 16.70
N TYR A 522 -15.93 10.21 17.03
CA TYR A 522 -15.89 8.78 16.76
C TYR A 522 -15.44 7.99 17.99
N THR A 523 -16.29 7.06 18.42
CA THR A 523 -16.01 6.10 19.50
C THR A 523 -15.93 4.71 18.93
N LEU A 524 -14.87 3.96 19.23
CA LEU A 524 -14.67 2.57 18.84
C LEU A 524 -14.49 1.68 20.06
N LEU A 525 -15.27 0.60 20.14
CA LEU A 525 -15.07 -0.44 21.15
C LEU A 525 -14.15 -1.54 20.60
N ILE A 526 -13.07 -1.81 21.34
CA ILE A 526 -12.04 -2.78 20.95
C ILE A 526 -12.05 -3.93 21.95
N ASN A 527 -12.40 -5.12 21.47
CA ASN A 527 -12.24 -6.36 22.23
C ASN A 527 -10.83 -6.90 22.03
N VAL A 528 -10.13 -7.16 23.12
CA VAL A 528 -8.79 -7.74 23.11
C VAL A 528 -8.90 -9.27 23.13
N LEU A 529 -8.39 -9.92 22.09
CA LEU A 529 -8.21 -11.36 22.05
C LEU A 529 -6.72 -11.66 22.26
N HIS A 530 -6.39 -12.24 23.42
CA HIS A 530 -5.01 -12.56 23.72
C HIS A 530 -4.57 -13.82 22.98
N THR A 531 -3.42 -13.75 22.31
CA THR A 531 -2.72 -14.91 21.75
C THR A 531 -1.22 -14.78 21.99
N GLU A 532 -0.53 -15.91 22.15
CA GLU A 532 0.92 -15.99 22.04
C GLU A 532 1.37 -16.48 20.65
N GLU A 533 0.42 -17.05 19.90
CA GLU A 533 0.60 -17.58 18.55
C GLU A 533 0.15 -16.52 17.54
N LEU A 534 1.09 -15.65 17.16
CA LEU A 534 1.01 -14.79 15.98
C LEU A 534 2.11 -15.18 15.00
N GLU A 535 1.87 -14.93 13.72
CA GLU A 535 2.94 -15.02 12.74
C GLU A 535 4.09 -14.07 13.10
N ARG A 536 5.31 -14.43 12.69
CA ARG A 536 6.48 -13.61 12.99
C ARG A 536 6.37 -12.27 12.28
N ASP A 537 6.79 -11.20 12.97
CA ASP A 537 6.68 -9.81 12.52
C ASP A 537 5.22 -9.29 12.46
N VAL A 538 4.23 -10.07 12.93
CA VAL A 538 2.84 -9.63 13.10
C VAL A 538 2.59 -9.31 14.57
N GLU A 539 2.38 -8.02 14.87
CA GLU A 539 2.06 -7.57 16.24
C GLU A 539 0.60 -7.78 16.62
N PHE A 540 -0.31 -7.66 15.65
CA PHE A 540 -1.75 -7.79 15.87
C PHE A 540 -2.50 -8.17 14.58
N GLU A 541 -3.69 -8.75 14.74
CA GLU A 541 -4.61 -9.09 13.65
C GLU A 541 -6.02 -8.56 13.99
N VAL A 542 -6.75 -8.01 13.02
CA VAL A 542 -8.15 -7.62 13.21
C VAL A 542 -9.05 -8.78 12.78
N VAL A 543 -9.85 -9.30 13.70
CA VAL A 543 -10.74 -10.44 13.45
C VAL A 543 -11.91 -10.01 12.57
N GLY A 544 -12.21 -10.79 11.52
CA GLY A 544 -13.31 -10.52 10.59
C GLY A 544 -12.88 -9.90 9.27
N GLU A 545 -11.61 -9.51 9.13
CA GLU A 545 -11.01 -9.29 7.81
C GLU A 545 -10.54 -10.64 7.25
N ALA A 546 -10.92 -10.95 6.01
CA ALA A 546 -10.33 -12.09 5.31
C ALA A 546 -8.82 -11.85 5.19
N PRO A 547 -7.95 -12.85 5.41
CA PRO A 547 -6.51 -12.69 5.20
C PRO A 547 -6.27 -12.24 3.76
N ASP A 548 -5.48 -11.19 3.58
CA ASP A 548 -5.11 -10.59 2.29
C ASP A 548 -4.42 -11.63 1.39
N LYS A 549 -5.19 -12.53 0.77
CA LYS A 549 -4.68 -13.41 -0.28
C LYS A 549 -4.48 -12.55 -1.52
N ALA A 550 -3.21 -12.42 -1.93
CA ALA A 550 -2.84 -11.76 -3.17
C ALA A 550 -3.72 -12.29 -4.32
N PRO A 551 -4.23 -11.42 -5.21
CA PRO A 551 -4.88 -11.90 -6.42
C PRO A 551 -3.87 -12.74 -7.22
N PRO A 552 -4.31 -13.81 -7.92
CA PRO A 552 -3.44 -14.61 -8.75
C PRO A 552 -2.71 -13.70 -9.76
N PRO A 553 -1.44 -13.98 -10.08
CA PRO A 553 -0.68 -13.17 -11.01
C PRO A 553 -1.46 -13.06 -12.32
N GLN A 554 -1.76 -11.82 -12.73
CA GLN A 554 -2.25 -11.56 -14.08
C GLN A 554 -1.15 -12.03 -15.03
N ASN A 555 -1.40 -13.11 -15.77
CA ASN A 555 -0.58 -13.53 -16.89
C ASN A 555 -0.60 -12.41 -17.93
N ASN A 556 0.37 -11.50 -17.85
CA ASN A 556 0.74 -10.65 -18.98
C ASN A 556 1.44 -11.54 -20.01
N GLN A 557 0.68 -12.28 -20.80
CA GLN A 557 1.13 -12.69 -22.12
C GLN A 557 1.01 -11.47 -23.05
N GLU A 558 1.95 -10.55 -22.94
CA GLU A 558 2.27 -9.69 -24.07
C GLU A 558 3.14 -10.53 -25.01
N GLU A 559 2.57 -10.93 -26.14
CA GLU A 559 3.32 -11.48 -27.26
C GLU A 559 4.46 -10.52 -27.63
N VAL A 560 5.69 -10.98 -27.43
CA VAL A 560 6.90 -10.33 -27.94
C VAL A 560 6.89 -10.48 -29.46
N ASN A 561 6.27 -9.52 -30.16
CA ASN A 561 6.45 -9.37 -31.60
C ASN A 561 7.26 -8.10 -31.87
N SER A 562 8.52 -8.33 -32.23
CA SER A 562 9.48 -7.35 -32.73
C SER A 562 8.92 -6.57 -33.92
N ILE A 563 8.76 -5.26 -33.76
CA ILE A 563 8.40 -4.36 -34.85
C ILE A 563 9.66 -4.05 -35.66
N THR A 564 9.85 -4.75 -36.77
CA THR A 564 10.70 -4.28 -37.88
C THR A 564 9.82 -3.55 -38.90
N ASN A 565 10.09 -2.26 -39.09
CA ASN A 565 9.52 -1.42 -40.14
C ASN A 565 9.81 -2.02 -41.53
N GLY A 566 8.76 -2.34 -42.28
CA GLY A 566 8.86 -2.85 -43.65
C GLY A 566 7.60 -2.58 -44.45
N ASN A 567 7.60 -1.44 -45.12
CA ASN A 567 6.63 -0.95 -46.10
C ASN A 567 6.14 -2.05 -47.08
N LYS A 568 4.81 -2.19 -47.27
CA LYS A 568 4.17 -2.46 -48.57
C LYS A 568 2.64 -2.49 -48.50
N ASP A 569 2.05 -1.55 -49.22
CA ASP A 569 0.69 -1.61 -49.74
C ASP A 569 0.42 -2.88 -50.55
N SER A 570 -0.84 -3.33 -50.49
CA SER A 570 -1.69 -3.86 -51.58
C SER A 570 -2.36 -5.24 -51.35
N ALA A 571 -3.68 -5.20 -51.51
CA ALA A 571 -4.58 -6.18 -52.14
C ALA A 571 -4.92 -7.52 -51.44
N GLN A 572 -6.16 -7.53 -50.90
CA GLN A 572 -7.28 -8.47 -51.12
C GLN A 572 -7.18 -9.99 -50.81
N PRO A 573 -8.35 -10.65 -50.54
CA PRO A 573 -8.47 -11.84 -49.69
C PRO A 573 -8.80 -13.13 -50.47
N SER A 574 -8.54 -14.30 -49.87
CA SER A 574 -9.07 -15.62 -50.30
C SER A 574 -8.97 -16.61 -49.13
N THR A 575 -10.04 -16.91 -48.38
CA THR A 575 -10.93 -18.10 -48.53
C THR A 575 -10.22 -19.46 -48.74
N SER A 576 -10.32 -20.38 -47.78
CA SER A 576 -11.07 -21.65 -47.95
C SER A 576 -10.97 -22.54 -46.70
N TYR A 577 -12.05 -23.29 -46.51
CA TYR A 577 -12.41 -24.16 -45.39
C TYR A 577 -11.99 -25.63 -45.61
N LYS A 578 -12.15 -26.42 -44.52
CA LYS A 578 -12.34 -27.89 -44.39
C LYS A 578 -11.06 -28.74 -44.29
N ALA A 579 -10.97 -29.83 -43.52
CA ALA A 579 -11.78 -30.57 -42.53
C ALA A 579 -10.90 -31.78 -42.06
N PRO A 580 -11.30 -32.58 -41.04
CA PRO A 580 -10.43 -33.35 -40.14
C PRO A 580 -10.41 -34.88 -40.37
N ALA A 581 -9.49 -35.59 -39.68
CA ALA A 581 -9.44 -37.03 -39.28
C ALA A 581 -7.95 -37.40 -39.03
N ALA A 582 -7.48 -38.33 -38.19
CA ALA A 582 -7.97 -39.40 -37.31
C ALA A 582 -6.82 -39.65 -36.30
N ASP A 583 -7.10 -39.95 -35.03
CA ASP A 583 -7.00 -41.28 -34.39
C ASP A 583 -5.71 -42.07 -34.65
N ASP A 584 -4.94 -42.34 -33.58
CA ASP A 584 -4.17 -43.57 -33.38
C ASP A 584 -3.73 -43.74 -31.91
N ASP A 585 -4.30 -44.78 -31.27
CA ASP A 585 -3.98 -45.37 -29.97
C ASP A 585 -2.68 -46.19 -30.03
N ILE A 586 -1.77 -46.10 -29.04
CA ILE A 586 -0.82 -47.18 -28.69
C ILE A 586 -0.51 -47.23 -27.17
N MET A 587 -1.13 -48.22 -26.51
CA MET A 587 -0.64 -49.27 -25.60
C MET A 587 0.48 -49.04 -24.56
N ILE A 588 0.10 -49.43 -23.34
CA ILE A 588 0.84 -49.73 -22.11
C ILE A 588 1.81 -50.91 -22.28
N VAL A 589 2.95 -50.87 -21.56
CA VAL A 589 3.72 -52.07 -21.18
C VAL A 589 4.04 -51.99 -19.68
N ASP A 590 3.38 -52.84 -18.91
CA ASP A 590 3.74 -53.19 -17.54
C ASP A 590 4.92 -54.16 -17.53
N SER A 591 5.79 -54.04 -16.53
CA SER A 591 6.71 -55.09 -16.13
C SER A 591 6.85 -55.11 -14.62
N ASP A 592 6.19 -56.07 -14.00
CA ASP A 592 6.35 -56.52 -12.62
C ASP A 592 7.71 -57.22 -12.43
N GLU A 593 8.39 -56.94 -11.32
CA GLU A 593 9.24 -57.94 -10.64
C GLU A 593 9.09 -57.80 -9.11
N GLU A 594 8.64 -58.89 -8.48
CA GLU A 594 8.58 -59.09 -7.03
C GLU A 594 9.96 -59.44 -6.44
N GLY A 595 10.18 -59.05 -5.17
CA GLY A 595 11.04 -59.84 -4.28
C GLY A 595 11.57 -59.15 -3.03
N GLY A 596 11.12 -59.59 -1.84
CA GLY A 596 12.00 -59.70 -0.67
C GLY A 596 11.60 -58.93 0.61
N VAL A 597 11.01 -59.65 1.57
CA VAL A 597 10.74 -59.23 2.95
C VAL A 597 11.98 -59.46 3.84
N SER A 598 12.37 -58.50 4.70
CA SER A 598 12.85 -58.81 6.08
C SER A 598 12.96 -57.60 7.03
N SER A 599 12.32 -57.77 8.19
CA SER A 599 12.66 -57.38 9.57
C SER A 599 12.98 -55.93 9.98
N SER A 600 12.03 -55.40 10.74
CA SER A 600 12.08 -54.47 11.87
C SER A 600 13.41 -54.20 12.60
N SER A 601 13.67 -52.91 12.86
CA SER A 601 14.19 -52.43 14.15
C SER A 601 13.71 -51.00 14.41
N ALA A 602 12.98 -50.83 15.51
CA ALA A 602 12.42 -49.56 15.97
C ALA A 602 13.51 -48.57 16.42
N ALA A 603 13.45 -47.35 15.91
CA ALA A 603 14.16 -46.19 16.46
C ALA A 603 13.17 -45.02 16.55
N ALA A 604 13.11 -44.42 17.74
CA ALA A 604 12.24 -43.28 18.05
C ALA A 604 12.61 -42.07 17.19
N VAL A 605 11.65 -41.57 16.41
CA VAL A 605 11.80 -40.36 15.58
C VAL A 605 11.03 -39.21 16.23
N SER A 606 11.73 -38.09 16.33
CA SER A 606 11.28 -36.78 16.82
C SER A 606 10.02 -36.29 16.09
N SER A 607 9.20 -35.53 16.80
CA SER A 607 7.90 -34.99 16.37
C SER A 607 7.93 -33.96 15.24
N GLY A 608 9.07 -33.81 14.53
CA GLY A 608 9.23 -32.87 13.41
C GLY A 608 8.81 -33.38 12.04
N THR A 609 8.62 -34.70 11.87
CA THR A 609 8.41 -35.31 10.53
C THR A 609 6.96 -35.72 10.25
N LYS A 610 6.04 -35.63 11.23
CA LYS A 610 4.66 -36.12 11.08
C LYS A 610 3.64 -35.13 10.50
N ARG A 611 3.98 -33.85 10.32
CA ARG A 611 3.05 -32.84 9.73
C ARG A 611 3.28 -32.53 8.23
N LYS A 612 4.23 -33.19 7.57
CA LYS A 612 4.46 -33.02 6.12
C LYS A 612 4.32 -34.30 5.29
N HIS A 613 4.12 -35.46 5.92
CA HIS A 613 3.90 -36.75 5.26
C HIS A 613 2.45 -37.25 5.39
N SER A 614 1.53 -36.47 5.96
CA SER A 614 0.09 -36.79 5.94
C SER A 614 -0.57 -36.51 4.61
N ASP A 615 0.12 -35.86 3.67
CA ASP A 615 -0.45 -35.46 2.38
C ASP A 615 -0.15 -36.47 1.25
N THR A 616 0.64 -37.53 1.51
CA THR A 616 1.05 -38.49 0.47
C THR A 616 1.18 -39.96 0.87
N GLU A 617 1.14 -40.34 2.16
CA GLU A 617 1.32 -41.75 2.58
C GLU A 617 0.18 -42.34 3.43
N THR A 618 -0.83 -41.56 3.78
CA THR A 618 -2.19 -42.09 3.93
C THR A 618 -2.84 -41.97 2.56
N GLY A 619 -3.49 -43.01 2.04
CA GLY A 619 -4.24 -42.98 0.77
C GLY A 619 -5.46 -42.05 0.80
N GLU A 620 -5.33 -40.88 1.42
CA GLU A 620 -6.27 -39.77 1.52
C GLU A 620 -5.76 -38.56 0.71
N THR A 621 -5.16 -38.79 -0.47
CA THR A 621 -5.50 -37.95 -1.62
C THR A 621 -6.79 -38.49 -2.23
N SER A 622 -7.89 -38.43 -1.46
CA SER A 622 -9.22 -38.83 -1.97
C SER A 622 -10.39 -38.36 -1.09
N THR A 623 -10.40 -37.11 -0.65
CA THR A 623 -11.64 -36.44 -0.20
C THR A 623 -11.79 -35.00 -0.72
N LYS A 624 -10.94 -34.59 -1.69
CA LYS A 624 -11.29 -33.56 -2.68
C LYS A 624 -10.96 -34.11 -4.07
N ARG A 625 -12.02 -34.68 -4.68
CA ARG A 625 -12.19 -35.46 -5.94
C ARG A 625 -11.52 -36.85 -5.94
N PRO A 626 -12.33 -37.94 -5.91
CA PRO A 626 -13.32 -38.29 -6.94
C PRO A 626 -14.76 -38.23 -6.40
N ARG A 627 -15.76 -37.74 -7.14
CA ARG A 627 -16.31 -38.44 -8.31
C ARG A 627 -17.10 -37.49 -9.23
N THR A 628 -16.42 -36.72 -10.06
CA THR A 628 -17.05 -36.09 -11.23
C THR A 628 -17.06 -37.10 -12.38
N GLU A 629 -17.75 -38.22 -12.19
CA GLU A 629 -18.13 -39.18 -13.25
C GLU A 629 -19.02 -40.26 -12.62
N GLN A 630 -20.24 -39.88 -12.24
CA GLN A 630 -21.32 -40.84 -12.02
C GLN A 630 -22.64 -40.27 -12.55
N SER A 631 -22.81 -40.31 -13.88
CA SER A 631 -24.15 -40.44 -14.43
C SER A 631 -24.59 -41.90 -14.25
N SER A 632 -25.09 -42.27 -13.08
CA SER A 632 -26.04 -43.38 -12.98
C SER A 632 -26.76 -43.33 -11.65
N ALA A 633 -28.06 -43.52 -11.74
CA ALA A 633 -29.04 -43.42 -10.67
C ALA A 633 -28.67 -44.22 -9.42
N ALA A 634 -29.12 -43.68 -8.27
CA ALA A 634 -29.15 -44.25 -6.92
C ALA A 634 -27.99 -43.87 -5.98
N ALA A 635 -28.13 -42.73 -5.32
CA ALA A 635 -27.78 -42.58 -3.91
C ALA A 635 -28.57 -41.42 -3.31
N ALA A 636 -29.48 -41.76 -2.39
CA ALA A 636 -30.20 -40.80 -1.56
C ALA A 636 -29.43 -40.62 -0.24
N LEU A 637 -29.44 -39.39 0.27
CA LEU A 637 -29.18 -38.99 1.66
C LEU A 637 -27.73 -39.08 2.18
N THR A 638 -26.91 -38.11 1.80
CA THR A 638 -25.86 -37.53 2.67
C THR A 638 -25.72 -36.04 2.38
N ASP A 639 -26.00 -35.22 3.38
CA ASP A 639 -26.16 -33.75 3.35
C ASP A 639 -24.81 -32.99 3.38
N ASN A 640 -23.77 -33.53 2.74
CA ASN A 640 -22.45 -32.90 2.63
C ASN A 640 -22.09 -32.77 1.14
N ASP A 641 -22.87 -31.96 0.41
CA ASP A 641 -22.46 -31.48 -0.90
C ASP A 641 -21.26 -30.53 -0.69
N ASP A 642 -20.17 -30.74 -1.43
CA ASP A 642 -19.02 -29.83 -1.45
C ASP A 642 -19.47 -28.51 -2.10
N ASP A 643 -19.97 -27.58 -1.29
CA ASP A 643 -20.60 -26.32 -1.74
C ASP A 643 -19.63 -25.33 -2.42
N ASP A 644 -18.31 -25.50 -2.27
CA ASP A 644 -17.27 -24.59 -2.79
C ASP A 644 -16.33 -25.30 -3.79
N ASP A 645 -16.82 -25.63 -4.98
CA ASP A 645 -16.01 -26.16 -6.08
C ASP A 645 -15.85 -25.14 -7.21
N ILE A 646 -14.72 -24.43 -7.22
CA ILE A 646 -14.35 -23.45 -8.25
C ILE A 646 -13.21 -24.03 -9.09
N ILE A 647 -13.47 -24.31 -10.36
CA ILE A 647 -12.46 -24.69 -11.34
C ILE A 647 -12.10 -23.46 -12.17
N ALA A 648 -10.87 -22.99 -12.06
CA ALA A 648 -10.32 -22.05 -13.04
C ALA A 648 -10.07 -22.81 -14.35
N LEU A 649 -10.80 -22.43 -15.40
CA LEU A 649 -10.67 -23.05 -16.73
C LEU A 649 -9.59 -22.38 -17.58
N ASP A 650 -9.28 -21.11 -17.30
CA ASP A 650 -8.25 -20.29 -17.95
C ASP A 650 -7.64 -19.28 -16.96
#